data_AF-A0A2E9KNW0-F1
#
_entry.id   AF-A0A2E9KNW0-F1
#
_cell.length_a   1.000
_cell.length_b   1.000
_cell.length_c   1.000
_cell.angle_alpha   90.00
_cell.angle_beta   90.00
_cell.angle_gamma   90.00
#
_symmetry.space_group_name_H-M   'P 1'
#
loop_
_entity.id
_entity.type
_entity.pdbx_description
1 polymer ?
#
loop_
_entity_poly.entity_id
_entity_poly.type
_entity_poly.pdbx_seq_one_letter_code
_entity_poly.pdbx_strand_id
1 'polypeptide(L)'
;MVSTYHVGELVKAVAGEHVEIDYMSQDNIPVHDYDPSASDLIRLQQADVFFYHGLNLEPWVDSALESLGSDAPLSFMTHKMASGETTLDYQSLLVADLCELLNQGPFEATTLGSMPEDHDDHDDDHDDDHDDDHDDEGGMQTAAGHGDHSDDDDHDDHDDHDDHEGHGHAMAEKVIQNPEACPADTTIQVFHMEEGEHVLEFESEHGEEFNMAVLKMLGGHAHHHHDHGDDHDDDHSDDEDDHGEGLCHNTDTHENYESTEEDCEAAGHMWMGHEDHDLPEIHADRVAHTLSFPIHIAGDWVDEWGGEHSIDSDSWNDNTITHYDNHEMWAVAQNSEDDQYYPGLWSKYDWTWELEELYYCQSTFGADTEADALAAESANASDLAAGCGGFPWSLMEEVGHDDHDDHGDDHSDDEGDHDDDHDDHGDDHSDHEDDHDEHHEIGAVIIHIEEEGDYGFAMPSDIELYVVMGEGGHDDHGDHDDHGDDHSDDEGDHDDDHSDEDGDHDDHDDEIEADQDEESYDYDPHSWLDPVSFNEQLKLVQEKLTMAFPDGAVAFAENADAYSIELTELHDRFEQVLGNQGTCVTAGLQRVIVANHNAYSYISVRYNLDILTIHGLDPEGEPSPAEVAEVIEHIKEEGITTLFVEEYTDQTAVQSIVEETGVEVQVLYTMEMRPSDSSDDYLSMMNKNIENISSGIGC
;
A
#
# COMPACT_ATOMS: atom_id res chain seq x y z
N MET A 1 -27.51 3.36 32.62
CA MET A 1 -26.13 2.89 32.41
C MET A 1 -25.59 3.56 31.16
N VAL A 2 -24.30 3.88 31.14
CA VAL A 2 -23.61 4.50 29.99
C VAL A 2 -22.32 3.73 29.70
N SER A 3 -21.90 3.62 28.44
CA SER A 3 -20.66 2.94 28.04
C SER A 3 -19.41 3.72 28.45
N THR A 4 -19.30 4.97 27.99
CA THR A 4 -18.10 5.82 28.03
C THR A 4 -18.31 7.12 28.81
N TYR A 5 -17.24 7.86 29.04
CA TYR A 5 -17.30 9.12 29.78
C TYR A 5 -18.12 10.21 29.05
N HIS A 6 -17.86 10.46 27.76
CA HIS A 6 -18.58 11.48 26.99
C HIS A 6 -20.09 11.20 26.90
N VAL A 7 -20.50 9.93 26.74
CA VAL A 7 -21.93 9.53 26.80
C VAL A 7 -22.51 9.81 28.19
N GLY A 8 -21.73 9.55 29.25
CA GLY A 8 -22.07 9.92 30.61
C GLY A 8 -22.33 11.41 30.80
N GLU A 9 -21.46 12.27 30.25
CA GLU A 9 -21.63 13.72 30.32
C GLU A 9 -22.85 14.22 29.52
N LEU A 10 -23.17 13.63 28.35
CA LEU A 10 -24.43 13.91 27.63
C LEU A 10 -25.65 13.60 28.49
N VAL A 11 -25.72 12.39 29.04
CA VAL A 11 -26.86 11.94 29.85
C VAL A 11 -26.98 12.79 31.11
N LYS A 12 -25.86 13.12 31.76
CA LYS A 12 -25.80 13.97 32.94
C LYS A 12 -26.25 15.40 32.65
N ALA A 13 -25.83 15.98 31.52
CA ALA A 13 -26.21 17.32 31.11
C ALA A 13 -27.73 17.45 30.94
N VAL A 14 -28.38 16.44 30.37
CA VAL A 14 -29.84 16.42 30.20
C VAL A 14 -30.56 16.04 31.49
N ALA A 15 -30.16 14.93 32.11
CA ALA A 15 -30.92 14.31 33.17
C ALA A 15 -30.73 14.99 34.55
N GLY A 16 -29.57 15.60 34.79
CA GLY A 16 -29.22 16.19 36.08
C GLY A 16 -29.41 15.22 37.25
N GLU A 17 -29.98 15.70 38.36
CA GLU A 17 -30.22 14.89 39.57
C GLU A 17 -31.41 13.91 39.45
N HIS A 18 -32.07 13.82 38.28
CA HIS A 18 -33.30 13.03 38.10
C HIS A 18 -33.06 11.56 37.79
N VAL A 19 -31.83 11.19 37.39
CA VAL A 19 -31.44 9.81 37.10
C VAL A 19 -30.14 9.47 37.84
N GLU A 20 -29.96 8.20 38.14
CA GLU A 20 -28.69 7.66 38.62
C GLU A 20 -27.89 7.17 37.40
N ILE A 21 -26.63 7.60 37.29
CA ILE A 21 -25.76 7.28 36.17
C ILE A 21 -24.67 6.34 36.67
N ASP A 22 -24.69 5.12 36.16
CA ASP A 22 -23.63 4.13 36.31
C ASP A 22 -22.95 3.89 34.97
N TYR A 23 -21.64 3.65 35.01
CA TYR A 23 -20.80 3.42 33.85
C TYR A 23 -20.54 1.92 33.67
N MET A 24 -20.38 1.48 32.41
CA MET A 24 -20.02 0.10 32.09
C MET A 24 -18.62 -0.19 32.62
N SER A 25 -17.59 0.47 32.09
CA SER A 25 -16.26 0.37 32.70
C SER A 25 -16.23 1.11 34.04
N GLN A 26 -15.80 0.41 35.09
CA GLN A 26 -15.62 0.99 36.44
C GLN A 26 -14.19 1.47 36.66
N ASP A 27 -13.26 0.87 35.92
CA ASP A 27 -11.87 1.28 35.81
C ASP A 27 -11.73 2.24 34.63
N ASN A 28 -10.62 2.95 34.57
CA ASN A 28 -10.34 3.88 33.47
C ASN A 28 -9.54 3.11 32.42
N ILE A 29 -10.26 2.31 31.63
CA ILE A 29 -9.73 1.50 30.54
C ILE A 29 -10.19 2.18 29.24
N PRO A 30 -9.33 2.29 28.21
CA PRO A 30 -9.75 2.71 26.87
C PRO A 30 -10.99 1.92 26.42
N VAL A 31 -11.85 2.56 25.64
CA VAL A 31 -13.14 1.95 25.28
C VAL A 31 -12.97 0.77 24.33
N HIS A 32 -11.95 0.84 23.47
CA HIS A 32 -11.59 -0.18 22.48
C HIS A 32 -11.09 -1.47 23.16
N ASP A 33 -10.35 -1.35 24.27
CA ASP A 33 -9.82 -2.51 25.02
C ASP A 33 -10.79 -3.10 26.05
N TYR A 34 -11.95 -2.47 26.24
CA TYR A 34 -12.85 -2.86 27.30
C TYR A 34 -13.68 -4.09 26.92
N ASP A 35 -13.36 -5.23 27.54
CA ASP A 35 -14.21 -6.43 27.52
C ASP A 35 -15.13 -6.51 28.76
N PRO A 36 -16.48 -6.55 28.60
CA PRO A 36 -17.41 -6.65 29.71
C PRO A 36 -17.30 -7.98 30.47
N SER A 37 -17.03 -7.88 31.78
CA SER A 37 -17.07 -9.07 32.64
C SER A 37 -18.51 -9.57 32.85
N ALA A 38 -18.65 -10.83 33.29
CA ALA A 38 -19.96 -11.37 33.69
C ALA A 38 -20.68 -10.54 34.77
N SER A 39 -19.94 -9.87 35.66
CA SER A 39 -20.55 -8.93 36.62
C SER A 39 -21.09 -7.68 35.95
N ASP A 40 -20.48 -7.23 34.86
CA ASP A 40 -20.87 -6.03 34.13
C ASP A 40 -22.15 -6.30 33.35
N LEU A 41 -22.24 -7.47 32.71
CA LEU A 41 -23.48 -7.93 32.07
C LEU A 41 -24.65 -8.01 33.06
N ILE A 42 -24.42 -8.45 34.30
CA ILE A 42 -25.45 -8.46 35.36
C ILE A 42 -25.87 -7.03 35.73
N ARG A 43 -24.94 -6.08 35.77
CA ARG A 43 -25.26 -4.66 36.03
C ARG A 43 -26.03 -4.05 34.86
N LEU A 44 -25.64 -4.37 33.62
CA LEU A 44 -26.32 -3.95 32.40
C LEU A 44 -27.77 -4.46 32.36
N GLN A 45 -27.99 -5.74 32.67
CA GLN A 45 -29.32 -6.34 32.79
C GLN A 45 -30.22 -5.63 33.82
N GLN A 46 -29.62 -5.04 34.86
CA GLN A 46 -30.36 -4.33 35.92
C GLN A 46 -30.66 -2.86 35.59
N ALA A 47 -30.08 -2.33 34.50
CA ALA A 47 -30.29 -0.96 34.10
C ALA A 47 -31.71 -0.74 33.52
N ASP A 48 -32.32 0.40 33.86
CA ASP A 48 -33.59 0.79 33.23
C ASP A 48 -33.40 1.22 31.76
N VAL A 49 -32.25 1.83 31.47
CA VAL A 49 -31.84 2.31 30.15
C VAL A 49 -30.32 2.24 30.00
N PHE A 50 -29.85 1.89 28.80
CA PHE A 50 -28.45 1.89 28.41
C PHE A 50 -28.23 2.87 27.25
N PHE A 51 -27.19 3.70 27.37
CA PHE A 51 -26.75 4.60 26.30
C PHE A 51 -25.30 4.25 25.93
N TYR A 52 -25.03 4.21 24.63
CA TYR A 52 -23.71 3.97 24.05
C TYR A 52 -23.47 4.89 22.85
N HIS A 53 -22.24 4.99 22.33
CA HIS A 53 -21.96 5.90 21.23
C HIS A 53 -22.55 5.37 19.92
N GLY A 54 -22.14 4.16 19.50
CA GLY A 54 -22.34 3.63 18.15
C GLY A 54 -21.10 3.82 17.28
N LEU A 55 -21.22 3.57 15.96
CA LEU A 55 -20.10 3.55 15.00
C LEU A 55 -18.96 2.60 15.41
N ASN A 56 -19.33 1.42 15.91
CA ASN A 56 -18.42 0.39 16.40
C ASN A 56 -17.43 0.81 17.52
N LEU A 57 -17.57 2.01 18.12
CA LEU A 57 -16.72 2.43 19.25
C LEU A 57 -16.70 1.42 20.41
N GLU A 58 -17.83 0.75 20.61
CA GLU A 58 -18.00 -0.26 21.65
C GLU A 58 -18.33 -1.62 21.00
N PRO A 59 -17.33 -2.34 20.46
CA PRO A 59 -17.55 -3.52 19.60
C PRO A 59 -18.29 -4.65 20.33
N TRP A 60 -18.13 -4.72 21.65
CA TRP A 60 -18.79 -5.70 22.51
C TRP A 60 -20.31 -5.48 22.69
N VAL A 61 -20.87 -4.31 22.33
CA VAL A 61 -22.25 -3.94 22.71
C VAL A 61 -23.28 -4.87 22.09
N ASP A 62 -23.18 -5.17 20.80
CA ASP A 62 -24.20 -5.97 20.11
C ASP A 62 -24.22 -7.40 20.64
N SER A 63 -23.05 -8.04 20.71
CA SER A 63 -22.86 -9.35 21.35
C SER A 63 -23.37 -9.39 22.79
N ALA A 64 -23.10 -8.35 23.59
CA ALA A 64 -23.58 -8.27 24.96
C ALA A 64 -25.11 -8.17 25.04
N LEU A 65 -25.74 -7.32 24.21
CA LEU A 65 -27.20 -7.17 24.18
C LEU A 65 -27.90 -8.44 23.66
N GLU A 66 -27.33 -9.11 22.66
CA GLU A 66 -27.84 -10.38 22.16
C GLU A 66 -27.78 -11.49 23.21
N SER A 67 -26.68 -11.60 23.95
CA SER A 67 -26.51 -12.58 25.02
C SER A 67 -27.55 -12.43 26.13
N LEU A 68 -28.00 -11.20 26.40
CA LEU A 68 -29.04 -10.89 27.39
C LEU A 68 -30.47 -11.16 26.85
N GLY A 69 -30.65 -11.20 25.53
CA GLY A 69 -31.91 -11.50 24.86
C GLY A 69 -33.08 -10.66 25.39
N SER A 70 -34.13 -11.31 25.92
CA SER A 70 -35.30 -10.61 26.45
C SER A 70 -35.05 -9.82 27.73
N ASP A 71 -33.92 -10.06 28.40
CA ASP A 71 -33.53 -9.37 29.62
C ASP A 71 -32.61 -8.17 29.35
N ALA A 72 -32.27 -7.90 28.08
CA ALA A 72 -31.53 -6.72 27.69
C ALA A 72 -32.29 -5.43 28.08
N PRO A 73 -31.59 -4.39 28.59
CA PRO A 73 -32.21 -3.12 28.91
C PRO A 73 -32.67 -2.39 27.64
N LEU A 74 -33.43 -1.32 27.83
CA LEU A 74 -33.74 -0.42 26.73
C LEU A 74 -32.46 0.34 26.31
N SER A 75 -31.94 0.06 25.12
CA SER A 75 -30.65 0.61 24.66
C SER A 75 -30.82 1.66 23.56
N PHE A 76 -29.97 2.70 23.57
CA PHE A 76 -29.92 3.75 22.54
C PHE A 76 -28.50 4.17 22.20
N MET A 77 -28.19 4.21 20.90
CA MET A 77 -27.03 4.93 20.37
C MET A 77 -27.20 6.44 20.54
N THR A 78 -26.11 7.11 20.81
CA THR A 78 -26.06 8.57 21.00
C THR A 78 -25.48 9.31 19.81
N HIS A 79 -24.69 8.63 18.97
CA HIS A 79 -24.12 9.20 17.75
C HIS A 79 -25.19 9.88 16.88
N LYS A 80 -24.93 11.14 16.52
CA LYS A 80 -25.80 11.93 15.65
C LYS A 80 -25.10 13.20 15.14
N MET A 81 -25.13 13.38 13.82
CA MET A 81 -24.64 14.59 13.14
C MET A 81 -25.75 15.63 12.89
N ALA A 82 -25.37 16.86 12.51
CA ALA A 82 -26.36 17.86 12.11
C ALA A 82 -27.04 17.49 10.79
N SER A 83 -28.25 17.98 10.57
CA SER A 83 -29.05 17.60 9.40
C SER A 83 -28.35 17.99 8.09
N GLY A 84 -27.92 16.99 7.31
CA GLY A 84 -27.21 17.18 6.04
C GLY A 84 -25.69 16.99 6.14
N GLU A 85 -25.15 16.72 7.32
CA GLU A 85 -23.78 16.25 7.52
C GLU A 85 -23.76 14.71 7.47
N THR A 86 -22.71 14.14 6.88
CA THR A 86 -22.43 12.71 6.90
C THR A 86 -21.65 12.36 8.18
N THR A 87 -21.72 11.10 8.59
CA THR A 87 -20.68 10.53 9.45
C THR A 87 -19.36 10.64 8.70
N LEU A 88 -18.26 10.92 9.42
CA LEU A 88 -16.95 10.93 8.78
C LEU A 88 -16.60 9.47 8.48
N ASP A 89 -16.75 9.15 7.20
CA ASP A 89 -16.34 7.90 6.59
C ASP A 89 -14.89 8.08 6.14
N TYR A 90 -13.98 7.24 6.63
CA TYR A 90 -12.57 7.37 6.33
C TYR A 90 -12.29 7.21 4.84
N GLN A 91 -13.04 6.35 4.17
CA GLN A 91 -12.96 6.21 2.72
C GLN A 91 -13.34 7.53 2.03
N SER A 92 -14.40 8.21 2.47
CA SER A 92 -14.78 9.51 1.92
C SER A 92 -13.73 10.60 2.17
N LEU A 93 -13.01 10.55 3.30
CA LEU A 93 -11.91 11.46 3.60
C LEU A 93 -10.71 11.19 2.70
N LEU A 94 -10.30 9.92 2.58
CA LEU A 94 -9.23 9.50 1.68
C LEU A 94 -9.51 9.94 0.24
N VAL A 95 -10.71 9.68 -0.27
CA VAL A 95 -11.12 10.13 -1.62
C VAL A 95 -11.03 11.65 -1.73
N ALA A 96 -11.49 12.41 -0.74
CA ALA A 96 -11.45 13.87 -0.78
C ALA A 96 -10.01 14.41 -0.82
N ASP A 97 -9.12 13.85 -0.01
CA ASP A 97 -7.72 14.25 0.08
C ASP A 97 -6.92 13.86 -1.16
N LEU A 98 -7.09 12.64 -1.68
CA LEU A 98 -6.49 12.19 -2.95
C LEU A 98 -6.95 13.08 -4.11
N CYS A 99 -8.24 13.38 -4.18
CA CYS A 99 -8.77 14.29 -5.20
C CYS A 99 -8.25 15.72 -5.03
N GLU A 100 -8.05 16.21 -3.80
CA GLU A 100 -7.45 17.52 -3.55
C GLU A 100 -6.00 17.57 -4.05
N LEU A 101 -5.20 16.55 -3.72
CA LEU A 101 -3.81 16.43 -4.16
C LEU A 101 -3.69 16.40 -5.68
N LEU A 102 -4.45 15.53 -6.36
CA LEU A 102 -4.47 15.47 -7.83
C LEU A 102 -4.90 16.79 -8.49
N ASN A 103 -5.66 17.65 -7.80
CA ASN A 103 -6.09 18.94 -8.34
C ASN A 103 -5.13 20.10 -8.04
N GLN A 104 -4.42 20.05 -6.91
CA GLN A 104 -3.70 21.21 -6.35
C GLN A 104 -2.19 21.00 -6.21
N GLY A 105 -1.72 19.76 -6.15
CA GLY A 105 -0.34 19.42 -5.81
C GLY A 105 0.00 19.66 -4.33
N PRO A 106 1.30 19.68 -3.96
CA PRO A 106 2.48 19.74 -4.83
C PRO A 106 2.67 18.52 -5.72
N PHE A 107 3.38 18.70 -6.85
CA PHE A 107 3.70 17.62 -7.80
C PHE A 107 5.22 17.39 -7.86
N GLU A 108 5.63 16.13 -7.81
CA GLU A 108 7.00 15.67 -8.02
C GLU A 108 7.08 14.79 -9.27
N ALA A 109 8.06 15.05 -10.13
CA ALA A 109 8.22 14.31 -11.38
C ALA A 109 9.14 13.11 -11.17
N THR A 110 8.70 11.93 -11.58
CA THR A 110 9.44 10.67 -11.48
C THR A 110 9.33 9.92 -12.80
N THR A 111 10.46 9.57 -13.39
CA THR A 111 10.50 8.70 -14.58
C THR A 111 10.50 7.26 -14.10
N LEU A 112 9.53 6.46 -14.52
CA LEU A 112 9.43 5.03 -14.21
C LEU A 112 10.66 4.27 -14.74
N GLY A 113 11.06 3.22 -14.03
CA GLY A 113 12.09 2.30 -14.48
C GLY A 113 11.53 1.30 -15.50
N SER A 114 12.36 0.87 -16.42
CA SER A 114 12.05 -0.26 -17.31
C SER A 114 12.34 -1.56 -16.57
N MET A 115 11.40 -2.51 -16.58
CA MET A 115 11.74 -3.88 -16.21
C MET A 115 12.36 -4.61 -17.40
N PRO A 116 13.36 -5.47 -17.20
CA PRO A 116 13.78 -6.39 -18.25
C PRO A 116 12.56 -7.23 -18.61
N GLU A 117 12.21 -7.28 -19.90
CA GLU A 117 11.34 -8.35 -20.38
C GLU A 117 12.17 -9.64 -20.30
N ASP A 118 12.17 -10.28 -19.13
CA ASP A 118 12.54 -11.69 -19.02
C ASP A 118 11.41 -12.50 -19.68
N HIS A 119 11.34 -12.39 -21.00
CA HIS A 119 10.90 -13.49 -21.83
C HIS A 119 11.94 -14.60 -21.67
N ASP A 120 11.88 -15.30 -20.53
CA ASP A 120 12.42 -16.65 -20.46
C ASP A 120 11.66 -17.45 -21.52
N ASP A 121 12.25 -17.49 -22.72
CA ASP A 121 12.03 -18.50 -23.74
C ASP A 121 12.34 -19.85 -23.07
N HIS A 122 11.39 -20.38 -22.33
CA HIS A 122 11.33 -21.80 -21.98
C HIS A 122 11.03 -22.57 -23.28
N ASP A 123 12.02 -22.61 -24.16
CA ASP A 123 12.18 -23.66 -25.14
C ASP A 123 12.32 -24.97 -24.34
N ASP A 124 11.23 -25.73 -24.25
CA ASP A 124 11.16 -27.10 -23.73
C ASP A 124 12.05 -28.05 -24.58
N ASP A 125 13.37 -27.90 -24.48
CA ASP A 125 14.35 -28.86 -24.98
C ASP A 125 14.50 -30.01 -23.97
N HIS A 126 13.48 -30.87 -23.93
CA HIS A 126 13.56 -32.18 -23.26
C HIS A 126 14.48 -33.14 -24.05
N ASP A 127 15.79 -33.01 -23.87
CA ASP A 127 16.77 -34.04 -24.22
C ASP A 127 16.88 -35.09 -23.09
N ASP A 128 15.97 -36.06 -23.09
CA ASP A 128 16.00 -37.24 -22.22
C ASP A 128 17.11 -38.22 -22.63
N ASP A 129 18.34 -37.98 -22.17
CA ASP A 129 19.43 -38.96 -22.18
C ASP A 129 19.35 -39.89 -20.95
N HIS A 130 18.42 -40.85 -20.98
CA HIS A 130 18.39 -41.96 -20.02
C HIS A 130 19.00 -43.24 -20.62
N ASP A 131 20.31 -43.38 -20.42
CA ASP A 131 21.00 -44.67 -20.39
C ASP A 131 20.51 -45.46 -19.16
N ASP A 132 19.70 -46.51 -19.36
CA ASP A 132 19.51 -47.51 -18.32
C ASP A 132 19.50 -48.96 -18.83
N ASP A 133 20.26 -49.74 -18.08
CA ASP A 133 20.77 -51.06 -18.38
C ASP A 133 19.70 -52.17 -18.42
N HIS A 134 20.03 -53.19 -19.21
CA HIS A 134 19.30 -54.45 -19.39
C HIS A 134 19.06 -55.26 -18.10
N ASP A 135 17.89 -55.92 -18.01
CA ASP A 135 17.74 -57.39 -17.92
C ASP A 135 16.24 -57.76 -17.71
N ASP A 136 15.55 -58.28 -18.73
CA ASP A 136 15.29 -59.72 -19.01
C ASP A 136 14.10 -60.34 -18.23
N GLU A 137 12.99 -60.58 -18.92
CA GLU A 137 12.33 -61.90 -19.09
C GLU A 137 10.85 -61.77 -19.52
N GLY A 138 10.62 -61.94 -20.83
CA GLY A 138 9.62 -62.85 -21.40
C GLY A 138 8.11 -62.73 -21.12
N GLY A 139 7.31 -62.50 -22.18
CA GLY A 139 6.05 -63.25 -22.34
C GLY A 139 4.88 -62.62 -23.11
N MET A 140 4.83 -62.86 -24.42
CA MET A 140 3.65 -63.19 -25.25
C MET A 140 2.24 -62.56 -24.99
N GLN A 141 1.77 -61.89 -26.05
CA GLN A 141 0.50 -62.13 -26.77
C GLN A 141 -0.87 -61.69 -26.19
N THR A 142 -1.49 -60.80 -26.98
CA THR A 142 -2.87 -60.83 -27.50
C THR A 142 -4.06 -60.30 -26.67
N ALA A 143 -4.73 -59.34 -27.32
CA ALA A 143 -6.17 -59.28 -27.60
C ALA A 143 -7.19 -58.91 -26.50
N ALA A 144 -7.85 -57.78 -26.79
CA ALA A 144 -9.31 -57.55 -26.75
C ALA A 144 -10.07 -57.66 -25.42
N GLY A 145 -10.79 -56.58 -25.08
CA GLY A 145 -12.05 -56.72 -24.33
C GLY A 145 -12.50 -55.50 -23.54
N HIS A 146 -13.35 -54.69 -24.18
CA HIS A 146 -14.59 -54.08 -23.66
C HIS A 146 -14.82 -53.86 -22.14
N GLY A 147 -15.28 -52.65 -21.84
CA GLY A 147 -16.35 -52.32 -20.87
C GLY A 147 -16.45 -50.79 -20.76
N ASP A 148 -17.44 -50.15 -21.42
CA ASP A 148 -18.71 -49.67 -20.81
C ASP A 148 -18.45 -48.52 -19.80
N HIS A 149 -19.07 -47.34 -19.83
CA HIS A 149 -20.32 -46.84 -20.41
C HIS A 149 -20.39 -45.32 -20.05
N SER A 150 -20.69 -44.38 -20.99
CA SER A 150 -21.92 -43.53 -21.07
C SER A 150 -22.14 -42.57 -19.88
N ASP A 151 -22.45 -41.27 -19.97
CA ASP A 151 -23.06 -40.34 -20.95
C ASP A 151 -22.60 -38.91 -20.53
N ASP A 152 -22.16 -38.03 -21.44
CA ASP A 152 -22.87 -36.83 -21.96
C ASP A 152 -23.47 -35.88 -20.89
N ASP A 153 -22.97 -34.63 -20.86
CA ASP A 153 -23.70 -33.32 -20.80
C ASP A 153 -22.66 -32.23 -20.45
N ASP A 154 -22.08 -31.55 -21.45
CA ASP A 154 -22.44 -30.20 -21.92
C ASP A 154 -22.31 -29.11 -20.83
N HIS A 155 -21.21 -28.37 -20.83
CA HIS A 155 -21.19 -26.91 -20.57
C HIS A 155 -19.98 -26.30 -21.30
N ASP A 156 -20.28 -25.63 -22.42
CA ASP A 156 -19.45 -24.56 -22.98
C ASP A 156 -19.45 -23.40 -21.98
N ASP A 157 -18.30 -23.07 -21.40
CA ASP A 157 -17.96 -21.71 -21.01
C ASP A 157 -16.51 -21.52 -21.46
N HIS A 158 -16.37 -20.71 -22.52
CA HIS A 158 -15.09 -20.16 -22.94
C HIS A 158 -14.84 -18.99 -22.00
N ASP A 159 -14.01 -19.20 -21.00
CA ASP A 159 -13.30 -18.12 -20.35
C ASP A 159 -12.06 -17.86 -21.22
N ASP A 160 -12.02 -16.66 -21.79
CA ASP A 160 -10.83 -16.09 -22.40
C ASP A 160 -9.81 -15.98 -21.24
N HIS A 161 -8.82 -16.88 -21.24
CA HIS A 161 -7.70 -16.81 -20.30
C HIS A 161 -6.74 -15.76 -20.84
N ASP A 162 -6.64 -14.65 -20.12
CA ASP A 162 -5.49 -13.73 -20.20
C ASP A 162 -4.28 -14.51 -19.64
N ASP A 163 -3.27 -14.72 -20.48
CA ASP A 163 -2.05 -15.48 -20.18
C ASP A 163 -1.09 -14.68 -19.26
N HIS A 164 -1.55 -14.31 -18.06
CA HIS A 164 -0.71 -13.73 -17.00
C HIS A 164 -0.95 -14.39 -15.62
N GLU A 165 -1.28 -15.69 -15.60
CA GLU A 165 -1.42 -16.50 -14.36
C GLU A 165 -0.06 -16.96 -13.79
N GLY A 166 0.91 -16.05 -13.70
CA GLY A 166 2.28 -16.35 -13.22
C GLY A 166 2.87 -15.38 -12.21
N HIS A 167 2.40 -14.13 -12.14
CA HIS A 167 2.98 -13.10 -11.29
C HIS A 167 2.10 -12.85 -10.06
N GLY A 168 2.70 -12.91 -8.87
CA GLY A 168 2.01 -12.75 -7.58
C GLY A 168 1.57 -11.30 -7.31
N HIS A 169 0.58 -10.80 -8.04
CA HIS A 169 0.04 -9.46 -7.82
C HIS A 169 -0.97 -9.42 -6.66
N ALA A 170 -0.89 -8.38 -5.83
CA ALA A 170 -1.91 -8.12 -4.81
C ALA A 170 -3.22 -7.66 -5.46
N MET A 171 -4.35 -8.13 -4.94
CA MET A 171 -5.67 -7.70 -5.39
C MET A 171 -6.13 -6.47 -4.61
N ALA A 172 -6.61 -5.44 -5.31
CA ALA A 172 -7.21 -4.28 -4.66
C ALA A 172 -8.44 -4.70 -3.84
N GLU A 173 -8.44 -4.38 -2.56
CA GLU A 173 -9.60 -4.61 -1.68
C GLU A 173 -10.82 -3.82 -2.17
N LYS A 174 -10.55 -2.65 -2.77
CA LYS A 174 -11.60 -1.74 -3.25
C LYS A 174 -11.17 -0.93 -4.45
N VAL A 175 -12.07 -0.82 -5.42
CA VAL A 175 -11.91 0.06 -6.58
C VAL A 175 -13.06 1.08 -6.65
N ILE A 176 -12.70 2.37 -6.72
CA ILE A 176 -13.63 3.50 -6.77
C ILE A 176 -13.44 4.21 -8.11
N GLN A 177 -14.45 4.15 -8.97
CA GLN A 177 -14.40 4.78 -10.29
C GLN A 177 -15.07 6.16 -10.33
N ASN A 178 -14.39 7.12 -10.93
CA ASN A 178 -14.85 8.48 -11.24
C ASN A 178 -15.51 9.22 -10.06
N PRO A 179 -14.80 9.41 -8.93
CA PRO A 179 -15.34 10.13 -7.78
C PRO A 179 -15.62 11.61 -8.11
N GLU A 180 -16.76 12.16 -7.65
CA GLU A 180 -17.25 13.49 -8.07
C GLU A 180 -16.29 14.67 -7.80
N ALA A 181 -15.37 14.53 -6.85
CA ALA A 181 -14.42 15.56 -6.45
C ALA A 181 -13.08 15.52 -7.20
N CYS A 182 -12.80 14.43 -7.91
CA CYS A 182 -11.55 14.22 -8.63
C CYS A 182 -11.57 14.83 -10.04
N PRO A 183 -10.41 14.88 -10.71
CA PRO A 183 -10.36 15.01 -12.16
C PRO A 183 -11.29 13.99 -12.86
N ALA A 184 -11.67 14.30 -14.10
CA ALA A 184 -12.50 13.38 -14.87
C ALA A 184 -11.71 12.09 -15.16
N ASP A 185 -12.40 10.96 -15.15
CA ASP A 185 -11.83 9.67 -15.50
C ASP A 185 -10.69 9.24 -14.55
N THR A 186 -10.84 9.55 -13.24
CA THR A 186 -9.95 9.05 -12.17
C THR A 186 -10.48 7.73 -11.59
N THR A 187 -9.58 6.77 -11.38
CA THR A 187 -9.80 5.55 -10.61
C THR A 187 -9.00 5.63 -9.31
N ILE A 188 -9.58 5.18 -8.20
CA ILE A 188 -8.89 5.01 -6.93
C ILE A 188 -8.92 3.54 -6.55
N GLN A 189 -7.75 2.92 -6.38
CA GLN A 189 -7.60 1.55 -5.89
C GLN A 189 -7.11 1.58 -4.44
N VAL A 190 -7.68 0.75 -3.58
CA VAL A 190 -7.26 0.63 -2.17
C VAL A 190 -6.65 -0.75 -1.97
N PHE A 191 -5.43 -0.76 -1.44
CA PHE A 191 -4.69 -1.97 -1.08
C PHE A 191 -4.33 -1.90 0.40
N HIS A 192 -4.35 -3.04 1.07
CA HIS A 192 -3.65 -3.20 2.34
C HIS A 192 -2.17 -3.41 2.05
N MET A 193 -1.29 -2.61 2.66
CA MET A 193 0.14 -2.64 2.41
C MET A 193 0.87 -2.91 3.72
N GLU A 194 1.87 -3.80 3.68
CA GLU A 194 2.78 -4.05 4.81
C GLU A 194 3.90 -3.01 4.86
N GLU A 195 4.53 -2.81 6.03
CA GLU A 195 5.73 -1.96 6.16
C GLU A 195 6.88 -2.55 5.31
N GLY A 196 7.51 -1.72 4.47
CA GLY A 196 8.63 -2.12 3.61
C GLY A 196 8.54 -1.58 2.18
N GLU A 197 9.42 -2.09 1.32
CA GLU A 197 9.48 -1.73 -0.10
C GLU A 197 8.55 -2.64 -0.92
N HIS A 198 7.72 -2.02 -1.75
CA HIS A 198 6.82 -2.72 -2.68
C HIS A 198 7.04 -2.21 -4.09
N VAL A 199 6.99 -3.09 -5.08
CA VAL A 199 7.11 -2.69 -6.48
C VAL A 199 5.72 -2.43 -7.04
N LEU A 200 5.54 -1.22 -7.59
CA LEU A 200 4.34 -0.83 -8.31
C LEU A 200 4.65 -0.88 -9.81
N GLU A 201 3.92 -1.73 -10.52
CA GLU A 201 3.94 -1.83 -11.97
C GLU A 201 2.75 -1.09 -12.55
N PHE A 202 3.01 -0.32 -13.60
CA PHE A 202 2.00 0.43 -14.32
C PHE A 202 1.97 -0.02 -15.77
N GLU A 203 0.75 -0.15 -16.29
CA GLU A 203 0.50 -0.41 -17.69
C GLU A 203 -0.41 0.66 -18.28
N SER A 204 -0.09 1.09 -19.51
CA SER A 204 -0.85 2.11 -20.22
C SER A 204 -0.97 1.77 -21.70
N GLU A 205 -2.19 1.83 -22.24
CA GLU A 205 -2.41 1.76 -23.70
C GLU A 205 -2.00 3.07 -24.39
N HIS A 206 -2.18 4.21 -23.71
CA HIS A 206 -2.25 5.53 -24.35
C HIS A 206 -1.78 6.68 -23.43
N GLY A 207 -0.52 6.71 -23.00
CA GLY A 207 0.00 7.92 -22.35
C GLY A 207 1.40 7.83 -21.76
N GLU A 208 2.27 8.74 -22.22
CA GLU A 208 3.67 8.88 -21.79
C GLU A 208 3.84 9.38 -20.36
N GLU A 209 2.86 10.11 -19.82
CA GLU A 209 2.92 10.77 -18.51
C GLU A 209 1.52 10.82 -17.87
N PHE A 210 1.43 10.47 -16.59
CA PHE A 210 0.19 10.53 -15.81
C PHE A 210 0.45 11.06 -14.40
N ASN A 211 -0.61 11.55 -13.74
CA ASN A 211 -0.52 11.98 -12.34
C ASN A 211 -1.10 10.92 -11.42
N MET A 212 -0.34 10.54 -10.40
CA MET A 212 -0.77 9.66 -9.32
C MET A 212 -0.75 10.42 -7.99
N ALA A 213 -1.65 10.06 -7.08
CA ALA A 213 -1.51 10.40 -5.67
C ALA A 213 -1.70 9.13 -4.85
N VAL A 214 -0.90 8.96 -3.81
CA VAL A 214 -1.01 7.84 -2.87
C VAL A 214 -1.15 8.42 -1.48
N LEU A 215 -2.09 7.92 -0.70
CA LEU A 215 -2.27 8.31 0.70
C LEU A 215 -2.71 7.12 1.52
N LYS A 216 -2.19 7.03 2.74
CA LYS A 216 -2.74 6.14 3.76
C LYS A 216 -4.17 6.54 4.10
N MET A 217 -5.07 5.58 4.16
CA MET A 217 -6.42 5.77 4.69
C MET A 217 -6.32 6.05 6.18
N LEU A 218 -6.91 7.16 6.61
CA LEU A 218 -7.07 7.42 8.03
C LEU A 218 -7.81 6.25 8.67
N GLY A 219 -7.20 5.64 9.68
CA GLY A 219 -7.85 4.56 10.41
C GLY A 219 -7.96 3.21 9.72
N GLY A 220 -7.09 2.95 8.75
CA GLY A 220 -6.74 1.58 8.37
C GLY A 220 -6.16 0.80 9.55
N HIS A 221 -6.37 -0.52 9.55
CA HIS A 221 -5.91 -1.43 10.59
C HIS A 221 -4.41 -1.69 10.47
N ALA A 222 -3.73 -1.87 11.62
CA ALA A 222 -2.54 -2.72 11.68
C ALA A 222 -3.03 -4.13 12.04
N HIS A 223 -2.92 -5.10 11.14
CA HIS A 223 -3.28 -6.49 11.40
C HIS A 223 -2.24 -7.14 12.31
N HIS A 224 -2.34 -6.90 13.62
CA HIS A 224 -1.68 -7.79 14.58
C HIS A 224 -2.48 -9.09 14.74
N HIS A 225 -2.13 -10.12 13.96
CA HIS A 225 -1.81 -11.48 14.43
C HIS A 225 -1.90 -12.51 13.28
N HIS A 226 -0.76 -12.82 12.65
CA HIS A 226 -0.53 -14.20 12.25
C HIS A 226 -0.21 -15.01 13.51
N ASP A 227 -1.18 -15.83 13.93
CA ASP A 227 -1.04 -16.90 14.92
C ASP A 227 -0.03 -17.92 14.40
N HIS A 228 1.26 -17.67 14.59
CA HIS A 228 2.25 -18.74 14.55
C HIS A 228 2.02 -19.60 15.79
N GLY A 229 1.29 -20.69 15.60
CA GLY A 229 1.05 -21.69 16.62
C GLY A 229 2.34 -22.05 17.36
N ASP A 230 2.29 -21.89 18.69
CA ASP A 230 3.31 -22.32 19.64
C ASP A 230 3.61 -23.82 19.48
N ASP A 231 4.61 -24.17 18.67
CA ASP A 231 5.37 -25.40 18.83
C ASP A 231 6.73 -25.08 19.45
N HIS A 232 6.81 -25.41 20.75
CA HIS A 232 7.98 -25.27 21.58
C HIS A 232 9.15 -26.15 21.12
N ASP A 233 10.33 -25.59 21.40
CA ASP A 233 11.64 -26.23 21.57
C ASP A 233 12.41 -26.54 20.27
N ASP A 234 13.38 -25.69 19.92
CA ASP A 234 14.79 -26.12 19.93
C ASP A 234 15.77 -24.94 19.95
N ASP A 235 16.83 -25.11 20.76
CA ASP A 235 17.96 -24.20 20.94
C ASP A 235 18.63 -23.87 19.58
N HIS A 236 18.38 -22.67 19.03
CA HIS A 236 19.25 -22.07 18.02
C HIS A 236 19.75 -20.70 18.48
N SER A 237 21.06 -20.59 18.42
CA SER A 237 21.87 -19.44 18.80
C SER A 237 21.50 -18.21 17.99
N ASP A 238 21.58 -17.05 18.64
CA ASP A 238 21.64 -15.71 18.06
C ASP A 238 22.50 -15.71 16.77
N ASP A 239 21.88 -15.85 15.62
CA ASP A 239 22.39 -15.35 14.35
C ASP A 239 21.46 -14.17 14.04
N GLU A 240 22.05 -12.97 14.06
CA GLU A 240 21.39 -11.75 13.65
C GLU A 240 21.19 -11.89 12.14
N ASP A 241 19.94 -12.11 11.71
CA ASP A 241 19.53 -11.96 10.31
C ASP A 241 19.60 -10.48 9.97
N ASP A 242 20.83 -10.05 9.72
CA ASP A 242 21.19 -8.77 9.12
C ASP A 242 20.83 -8.86 7.64
N HIS A 243 20.10 -7.86 7.18
CA HIS A 243 19.64 -7.72 5.80
C HIS A 243 20.83 -7.88 4.83
N GLY A 244 20.59 -8.57 3.71
CA GLY A 244 21.61 -9.09 2.80
C GLY A 244 22.77 -8.12 2.48
N GLU A 245 23.89 -8.31 3.17
CA GLU A 245 25.13 -7.61 2.83
C GLU A 245 25.80 -8.33 1.65
N GLY A 246 26.03 -7.60 0.54
CA GLY A 246 26.69 -8.10 -0.66
C GLY A 246 28.00 -8.85 -0.42
N LEU A 247 28.41 -9.69 -1.37
CA LEU A 247 29.60 -10.52 -1.27
C LEU A 247 30.75 -9.96 -2.11
N CYS A 248 31.97 -9.95 -1.57
CA CYS A 248 33.14 -9.57 -2.34
C CYS A 248 33.71 -10.75 -3.12
N HIS A 249 33.76 -10.65 -4.46
CA HIS A 249 34.31 -11.64 -5.37
C HIS A 249 35.75 -11.34 -5.77
N ASN A 250 36.67 -12.24 -5.41
CA ASN A 250 38.06 -12.11 -5.81
C ASN A 250 38.28 -12.55 -7.28
N THR A 251 38.46 -11.61 -8.20
CA THR A 251 38.66 -11.89 -9.64
C THR A 251 39.97 -12.63 -9.99
N ASP A 252 40.92 -12.75 -9.06
CA ASP A 252 42.16 -13.52 -9.27
C ASP A 252 42.02 -14.99 -8.80
N THR A 253 41.16 -15.27 -7.82
CA THR A 253 40.99 -16.60 -7.21
C THR A 253 39.60 -17.21 -7.41
N HIS A 254 38.62 -16.42 -7.85
CA HIS A 254 37.20 -16.73 -7.93
C HIS A 254 36.63 -17.26 -6.60
N GLU A 255 37.01 -16.63 -5.49
CA GLU A 255 36.48 -16.96 -4.17
C GLU A 255 35.64 -15.77 -3.66
N ASN A 256 34.44 -16.05 -3.16
CA ASN A 256 33.55 -15.08 -2.52
C ASN A 256 33.85 -15.00 -1.02
N TYR A 257 33.81 -13.81 -0.45
CA TYR A 257 33.95 -13.61 0.99
C TYR A 257 33.24 -12.34 1.46
N GLU A 258 32.81 -12.34 2.71
CA GLU A 258 32.19 -11.18 3.37
C GLU A 258 33.21 -10.06 3.57
N SER A 259 32.84 -8.86 3.14
CA SER A 259 33.62 -7.62 3.24
C SER A 259 32.64 -6.45 3.22
N THR A 260 33.11 -5.22 3.40
CA THR A 260 32.36 -4.05 2.92
C THR A 260 32.74 -3.75 1.46
N GLU A 261 31.87 -3.07 0.71
CA GLU A 261 32.13 -2.61 -0.65
C GLU A 261 33.45 -1.81 -0.72
N GLU A 262 33.64 -0.84 0.18
CA GLU A 262 34.84 0.01 0.23
C GLU A 262 36.13 -0.82 0.40
N ASP A 263 36.10 -1.87 1.24
CA ASP A 263 37.24 -2.76 1.44
C ASP A 263 37.44 -3.75 0.27
N CYS A 264 36.36 -4.15 -0.41
CA CYS A 264 36.38 -5.03 -1.58
C CYS A 264 37.05 -4.35 -2.78
N GLU A 265 36.62 -3.12 -3.09
CA GLU A 265 37.20 -2.31 -4.16
C GLU A 265 38.64 -1.91 -3.86
N ALA A 266 38.94 -1.56 -2.60
CA ALA A 266 40.31 -1.23 -2.18
C ALA A 266 41.27 -2.43 -2.31
N ALA A 267 40.74 -3.66 -2.23
CA ALA A 267 41.47 -4.89 -2.48
C ALA A 267 41.57 -5.25 -3.97
N GLY A 268 40.86 -4.56 -4.86
CA GLY A 268 40.82 -4.81 -6.29
C GLY A 268 39.97 -6.03 -6.66
N HIS A 269 38.97 -6.34 -5.83
CA HIS A 269 37.99 -7.40 -6.01
C HIS A 269 36.65 -6.78 -6.45
N MET A 270 35.78 -7.59 -7.05
CA MET A 270 34.50 -7.14 -7.59
C MET A 270 33.43 -7.34 -6.51
N TRP A 271 32.69 -6.29 -6.19
CA TRP A 271 31.57 -6.38 -5.25
C TRP A 271 30.37 -7.00 -5.99
N MET A 272 29.76 -8.02 -5.39
CA MET A 272 28.54 -8.67 -5.87
C MET A 272 27.45 -8.36 -4.83
N GLY A 273 26.91 -7.15 -4.91
CA GLY A 273 25.62 -6.85 -4.27
C GLY A 273 24.50 -7.57 -5.01
N HIS A 274 23.28 -7.56 -4.46
CA HIS A 274 22.10 -7.74 -5.30
C HIS A 274 22.24 -6.77 -6.48
N GLU A 275 21.91 -7.20 -7.70
CA GLU A 275 21.80 -6.22 -8.78
C GLU A 275 20.70 -5.26 -8.34
N ASP A 276 21.11 -4.05 -7.95
CA ASP A 276 20.20 -2.95 -7.67
C ASP A 276 19.46 -2.73 -8.98
N HIS A 277 18.22 -3.22 -9.07
CA HIS A 277 17.31 -2.71 -10.08
C HIS A 277 17.20 -1.21 -9.76
N ASP A 278 17.80 -0.36 -10.58
CA ASP A 278 17.81 1.12 -10.49
C ASP A 278 16.38 1.68 -10.72
N LEU A 279 15.38 1.12 -10.03
CA LEU A 279 14.01 1.61 -10.06
C LEU A 279 13.93 2.90 -9.23
N PRO A 280 13.20 3.91 -9.71
CA PRO A 280 12.91 5.10 -8.91
C PRO A 280 12.12 4.71 -7.63
N GLU A 281 12.33 5.47 -6.55
CA GLU A 281 11.62 5.32 -5.28
C GLU A 281 10.62 6.48 -5.08
N ILE A 282 9.43 6.17 -4.57
CA ILE A 282 8.42 7.13 -4.11
C ILE A 282 7.93 6.77 -2.71
N HIS A 283 7.35 7.74 -2.01
CA HIS A 283 6.75 7.58 -0.69
C HIS A 283 5.27 7.94 -0.72
N ALA A 284 4.47 7.37 0.18
CA ALA A 284 3.05 7.71 0.34
C ALA A 284 2.83 9.02 1.11
N ASP A 285 3.61 10.05 0.77
CA ASP A 285 3.55 11.37 1.37
C ASP A 285 2.36 12.18 0.85
N ARG A 286 2.05 13.31 1.50
CA ARG A 286 1.01 14.24 1.03
C ARG A 286 1.47 15.08 -0.18
N VAL A 287 1.96 14.40 -1.22
CA VAL A 287 2.48 14.90 -2.49
C VAL A 287 1.84 14.08 -3.63
N ALA A 288 1.58 14.71 -4.78
CA ALA A 288 1.19 13.99 -5.98
C ALA A 288 2.43 13.73 -6.85
N HIS A 289 2.49 12.60 -7.53
CA HIS A 289 3.55 12.28 -8.46
C HIS A 289 3.08 12.47 -9.89
N THR A 290 3.95 13.04 -10.72
CA THR A 290 3.82 13.04 -12.17
C THR A 290 4.78 11.98 -12.70
N LEU A 291 4.22 10.82 -13.05
CA LEU A 291 4.95 9.63 -13.47
C LEU A 291 5.03 9.60 -14.99
N SER A 292 6.22 9.35 -15.55
CA SER A 292 6.39 9.18 -17.00
C SER A 292 7.05 7.85 -17.35
N PHE A 293 6.53 7.15 -18.35
CA PHE A 293 7.12 5.93 -18.87
C PHE A 293 8.45 6.20 -19.55
N PRO A 294 9.48 5.35 -19.39
CA PRO A 294 10.78 5.58 -20.00
C PRO A 294 10.72 5.58 -21.53
N ILE A 295 11.71 6.19 -22.18
CA ILE A 295 11.83 6.12 -23.64
C ILE A 295 12.08 4.67 -24.08
N HIS A 296 11.31 4.15 -25.04
CA HIS A 296 11.36 2.72 -25.43
C HIS A 296 12.71 2.24 -25.99
N ILE A 297 13.57 3.17 -26.37
CA ILE A 297 14.88 2.88 -26.98
C ILE A 297 16.04 3.23 -26.03
N ALA A 298 15.75 3.35 -24.73
CA ALA A 298 16.77 3.50 -23.72
C ALA A 298 17.76 2.32 -23.80
N GLY A 299 19.04 2.59 -23.61
CA GLY A 299 20.11 1.61 -23.74
C GLY A 299 21.31 2.15 -24.51
N ASP A 300 22.32 1.29 -24.65
CA ASP A 300 23.54 1.57 -25.38
C ASP A 300 23.52 0.91 -26.77
N TRP A 301 23.67 1.73 -27.80
CA TRP A 301 23.55 1.32 -29.20
C TRP A 301 24.78 1.71 -30.02
N VAL A 302 25.05 0.97 -31.09
CA VAL A 302 26.04 1.29 -32.12
C VAL A 302 25.35 1.36 -33.47
N ASP A 303 25.51 2.49 -34.16
CA ASP A 303 24.96 2.64 -35.51
C ASP A 303 25.80 1.89 -36.58
N GLU A 304 25.21 1.68 -37.76
CA GLU A 304 25.89 1.03 -38.91
C GLU A 304 27.21 1.70 -39.35
N TRP A 305 27.51 2.92 -38.87
CA TRP A 305 28.72 3.69 -39.13
C TRP A 305 29.75 3.58 -38.01
N GLY A 306 29.45 2.86 -36.93
CA GLY A 306 30.26 2.70 -35.73
C GLY A 306 30.18 3.88 -34.77
N GLY A 307 29.08 4.65 -34.80
CA GLY A 307 28.77 5.69 -33.82
C GLY A 307 28.08 5.10 -32.60
N GLU A 308 28.60 5.38 -31.41
CA GLU A 308 28.01 4.97 -30.13
C GLU A 308 26.89 5.95 -29.74
N HIS A 309 25.79 5.40 -29.24
CA HIS A 309 24.59 6.10 -28.80
C HIS A 309 24.16 5.55 -27.44
N SER A 310 24.41 6.30 -26.38
CA SER A 310 23.86 6.03 -25.05
C SER A 310 22.57 6.86 -24.91
N ILE A 311 21.45 6.19 -24.68
CA ILE A 311 20.12 6.81 -24.66
C ILE A 311 19.45 6.50 -23.33
N ASP A 312 19.01 7.53 -22.63
CA ASP A 312 18.17 7.46 -21.43
C ASP A 312 16.97 8.40 -21.62
N SER A 313 15.98 8.34 -20.73
CA SER A 313 14.82 9.24 -20.80
C SER A 313 15.17 10.73 -20.71
N ASP A 314 16.31 11.06 -20.08
CA ASP A 314 16.80 12.43 -19.91
C ASP A 314 17.95 12.80 -20.87
N SER A 315 18.50 11.83 -21.60
CA SER A 315 19.79 11.99 -22.26
C SER A 315 19.87 11.24 -23.60
N TRP A 316 20.45 11.86 -24.60
CA TRP A 316 20.89 11.18 -25.82
C TRP A 316 22.35 11.57 -26.07
N ASN A 317 23.27 10.69 -25.68
CA ASN A 317 24.69 11.01 -25.54
C ASN A 317 24.87 12.24 -24.63
N ASP A 318 25.59 13.27 -25.09
CA ASP A 318 25.80 14.50 -24.34
C ASP A 318 24.61 15.48 -24.41
N ASN A 319 23.53 15.15 -25.12
CA ASN A 319 22.37 16.03 -25.30
C ASN A 319 21.28 15.74 -24.27
N THR A 320 20.63 16.79 -23.76
CA THR A 320 19.58 16.65 -22.74
C THR A 320 18.21 16.51 -23.41
N ILE A 321 17.58 15.34 -23.31
CA ILE A 321 16.21 15.14 -23.76
C ILE A 321 15.28 16.00 -22.91
N THR A 322 14.24 16.53 -23.54
CA THR A 322 13.24 17.39 -22.87
C THR A 322 11.81 16.93 -23.12
N HIS A 323 11.60 16.24 -24.22
CA HIS A 323 10.32 15.71 -24.66
C HIS A 323 10.60 14.51 -25.55
N TYR A 324 9.81 13.46 -25.44
CA TYR A 324 9.74 12.36 -26.39
C TYR A 324 8.30 11.89 -26.49
N ASP A 325 8.03 11.06 -27.49
CA ASP A 325 6.73 10.45 -27.72
C ASP A 325 6.98 9.06 -28.27
N ASN A 326 6.71 8.05 -27.44
CA ASN A 326 6.98 6.65 -27.75
C ASN A 326 6.03 6.14 -28.85
N HIS A 327 4.79 6.62 -28.86
CA HIS A 327 3.77 6.24 -29.84
C HIS A 327 4.07 6.78 -31.25
N GLU A 328 4.46 8.04 -31.36
CA GLU A 328 4.85 8.69 -32.61
C GLU A 328 6.36 8.54 -32.91
N MET A 329 7.09 7.86 -32.02
CA MET A 329 8.50 7.47 -32.11
C MET A 329 9.47 8.65 -32.39
N TRP A 330 9.45 9.68 -31.54
CA TRP A 330 10.39 10.80 -31.65
C TRP A 330 10.83 11.38 -30.30
N ALA A 331 12.01 12.02 -30.27
CA ALA A 331 12.55 12.74 -29.11
C ALA A 331 13.13 14.11 -29.51
N VAL A 332 12.99 15.10 -28.63
CA VAL A 332 13.61 16.43 -28.76
C VAL A 332 14.59 16.65 -27.62
N ALA A 333 15.83 16.97 -27.99
CA ALA A 333 16.90 17.22 -27.04
C ALA A 333 17.57 18.58 -27.26
N GLN A 334 18.01 19.20 -26.17
CA GLN A 334 18.92 20.33 -26.20
C GLN A 334 20.35 19.83 -26.40
N ASN A 335 21.00 20.32 -27.46
CA ASN A 335 22.36 19.96 -27.75
C ASN A 335 23.33 20.49 -26.69
N SER A 336 24.33 19.69 -26.34
CA SER A 336 25.42 20.09 -25.45
C SER A 336 26.04 21.44 -25.86
N GLU A 337 26.45 22.24 -24.89
CA GLU A 337 27.23 23.47 -25.13
C GLU A 337 28.59 23.17 -25.80
N ASP A 338 29.07 21.93 -25.69
CA ASP A 338 30.31 21.47 -26.31
C ASP A 338 30.10 20.89 -27.73
N ASP A 339 28.85 20.86 -28.24
CA ASP A 339 28.55 20.40 -29.59
C ASP A 339 29.32 21.22 -30.65
N GLN A 340 29.88 20.50 -31.63
CA GLN A 340 30.80 21.08 -32.61
C GLN A 340 30.10 22.00 -33.63
N TYR A 341 28.82 21.81 -33.89
CA TYR A 341 28.10 22.41 -35.01
C TYR A 341 26.97 23.34 -34.57
N TYR A 342 26.21 22.93 -33.57
CA TYR A 342 24.96 23.53 -33.10
C TYR A 342 24.87 23.56 -31.56
N PRO A 343 25.84 24.15 -30.85
CA PRO A 343 25.87 24.16 -29.39
C PRO A 343 24.70 24.94 -28.80
N GLY A 344 24.00 24.33 -27.83
CA GLY A 344 22.85 24.90 -27.13
C GLY A 344 21.60 25.09 -28.01
N LEU A 345 21.60 24.61 -29.25
CA LEU A 345 20.43 24.56 -30.13
C LEU A 345 19.67 23.23 -29.94
N TRP A 346 18.55 23.07 -30.63
CA TRP A 346 17.63 21.95 -30.40
C TRP A 346 17.62 20.95 -31.54
N SER A 347 17.68 19.66 -31.21
CA SER A 347 17.61 18.56 -32.17
C SER A 347 16.33 17.76 -32.00
N LYS A 348 15.87 17.16 -33.10
CA LYS A 348 14.78 16.18 -33.11
C LYS A 348 15.32 14.87 -33.69
N TYR A 349 15.11 13.79 -32.95
CA TYR A 349 15.43 12.41 -33.28
C TYR A 349 14.11 11.68 -33.51
N ASP A 350 14.08 10.80 -34.49
CA ASP A 350 12.95 9.94 -34.80
C ASP A 350 13.48 8.50 -34.85
N TRP A 351 12.70 7.53 -34.39
CA TRP A 351 13.01 6.09 -34.50
C TRP A 351 11.88 5.33 -35.19
N THR A 352 12.15 4.10 -35.61
CA THR A 352 11.16 3.14 -36.11
C THR A 352 11.71 1.74 -35.99
N TRP A 353 10.80 0.76 -35.86
CA TRP A 353 11.12 -0.66 -35.87
C TRP A 353 10.72 -1.26 -37.22
N GLU A 354 11.57 -2.07 -37.84
CA GLU A 354 11.23 -2.90 -39.01
C GLU A 354 11.84 -4.30 -38.81
N LEU A 355 11.00 -5.34 -38.72
CA LEU A 355 11.43 -6.73 -38.48
C LEU A 355 12.30 -6.86 -37.20
N GLU A 356 11.82 -6.29 -36.08
CA GLU A 356 12.51 -6.27 -34.76
C GLU A 356 13.85 -5.50 -34.74
N GLU A 357 14.29 -4.92 -35.86
CA GLU A 357 15.48 -4.08 -35.92
C GLU A 357 15.14 -2.60 -35.66
N LEU A 358 15.94 -1.96 -34.80
CA LEU A 358 15.80 -0.55 -34.47
C LEU A 358 16.51 0.35 -35.48
N TYR A 359 15.77 1.31 -36.04
CA TYR A 359 16.32 2.33 -36.93
C TYR A 359 16.12 3.73 -36.33
N TYR A 360 17.17 4.56 -36.33
CA TYR A 360 17.07 5.95 -35.89
C TYR A 360 17.42 6.94 -37.01
N CYS A 361 16.92 8.16 -36.86
CA CYS A 361 17.21 9.23 -37.79
C CYS A 361 17.00 10.63 -37.18
N GLN A 362 17.97 11.53 -37.36
CA GLN A 362 17.88 12.90 -36.85
C GLN A 362 17.19 13.84 -37.86
N SER A 363 15.91 14.17 -37.64
CA SER A 363 15.15 15.07 -38.52
C SER A 363 15.52 16.54 -38.39
N THR A 364 15.95 16.97 -37.20
CA THR A 364 16.38 18.35 -36.93
C THR A 364 17.70 18.35 -36.17
N PHE A 365 18.67 19.13 -36.66
CA PHE A 365 20.04 19.16 -36.11
C PHE A 365 20.34 20.38 -35.22
N GLY A 366 19.46 21.38 -35.18
CA GLY A 366 19.76 22.66 -34.53
C GLY A 366 18.72 23.74 -34.83
N ALA A 367 17.52 23.56 -34.32
CA ALA A 367 16.48 24.59 -34.30
C ALA A 367 16.84 25.70 -33.29
N ASP A 368 16.43 26.93 -33.61
CA ASP A 368 16.71 28.10 -32.78
C ASP A 368 15.95 28.05 -31.43
N THR A 369 14.85 27.29 -31.36
CA THR A 369 14.03 27.10 -30.15
C THR A 369 13.49 25.67 -30.07
N GLU A 370 13.24 25.20 -28.85
CA GLU A 370 12.58 23.92 -28.55
C GLU A 370 11.25 23.76 -29.30
N ALA A 371 10.41 24.81 -29.26
CA ALA A 371 9.13 24.82 -29.97
C ALA A 371 9.27 24.68 -31.50
N ASP A 372 10.39 25.15 -32.08
CA ASP A 372 10.66 24.95 -33.51
C ASP A 372 11.12 23.50 -33.81
N ALA A 373 11.81 22.84 -32.87
CA ALA A 373 12.17 21.42 -32.97
C ALA A 373 10.94 20.52 -32.83
N LEU A 374 10.09 20.76 -31.83
CA LEU A 374 8.82 20.06 -31.65
C LEU A 374 7.89 20.18 -32.86
N ALA A 375 7.88 21.34 -33.52
CA ALA A 375 7.06 21.57 -34.71
C ALA A 375 7.67 21.03 -36.02
N ALA A 376 8.87 20.42 -35.99
CA ALA A 376 9.50 19.84 -37.16
C ALA A 376 8.73 18.59 -37.62
N GLU A 377 8.64 18.40 -38.95
CA GLU A 377 8.03 17.19 -39.52
C GLU A 377 8.87 15.96 -39.16
N SER A 378 8.22 14.95 -38.57
CA SER A 378 8.83 13.66 -38.25
C SER A 378 9.28 12.94 -39.53
N ALA A 379 10.23 12.02 -39.35
CA ALA A 379 10.76 11.20 -40.44
C ALA A 379 9.68 10.27 -41.03
N ASN A 380 9.79 9.93 -42.32
CA ASN A 380 8.86 8.98 -42.93
C ASN A 380 9.35 7.55 -42.68
N ALA A 381 8.77 6.89 -41.68
CA ALA A 381 9.07 5.51 -41.30
C ALA A 381 8.72 4.48 -42.40
N SER A 382 7.77 4.77 -43.30
CA SER A 382 7.37 3.83 -44.37
C SER A 382 8.36 3.72 -45.54
N ASP A 383 9.46 4.49 -45.53
CA ASP A 383 10.50 4.45 -46.56
C ASP A 383 11.88 4.68 -45.92
N LEU A 384 12.48 3.60 -45.38
CA LEU A 384 13.79 3.66 -44.72
C LEU A 384 14.90 4.26 -45.61
N ALA A 385 14.76 4.15 -46.94
CA ALA A 385 15.72 4.71 -47.88
C ALA A 385 15.56 6.23 -48.10
N ALA A 386 14.40 6.80 -47.79
CA ALA A 386 14.14 8.24 -47.89
C ALA A 386 14.68 9.01 -46.66
N GLY A 387 14.58 8.39 -45.48
CA GLY A 387 14.99 8.89 -44.16
C GLY A 387 14.69 10.37 -43.89
N CYS A 388 15.54 11.03 -43.10
CA CYS A 388 15.32 12.40 -42.64
C CYS A 388 16.17 13.41 -43.39
N GLY A 389 15.54 14.47 -43.91
CA GLY A 389 16.26 15.58 -44.53
C GLY A 389 17.12 15.21 -45.74
N GLY A 390 16.97 13.99 -46.29
CA GLY A 390 17.72 13.45 -47.43
C GLY A 390 18.86 12.49 -47.08
N PHE A 391 18.94 12.01 -45.84
CA PHE A 391 19.79 10.89 -45.41
C PHE A 391 18.91 9.66 -45.14
N PRO A 392 19.38 8.43 -45.40
CA PRO A 392 18.66 7.21 -45.01
C PRO A 392 18.60 7.09 -43.48
N TRP A 393 17.67 6.28 -42.99
CA TRP A 393 17.68 5.83 -41.60
C TRP A 393 18.93 4.99 -41.33
N SER A 394 19.44 5.06 -40.09
CA SER A 394 20.60 4.27 -39.65
C SER A 394 20.11 3.13 -38.76
N LEU A 395 20.54 1.90 -39.05
CA LEU A 395 20.34 0.75 -38.16
C LEU A 395 21.13 0.95 -36.87
N MET A 396 20.51 0.62 -35.73
CA MET A 396 21.13 0.56 -34.41
C MET A 396 21.23 -0.89 -33.95
N GLU A 397 22.42 -1.31 -33.54
CA GLU A 397 22.70 -2.60 -32.93
C GLU A 397 23.02 -2.38 -31.45
N GLU A 398 22.47 -3.19 -30.54
CA GLU A 398 22.69 -3.05 -29.10
C GLU A 398 24.12 -3.42 -28.68
N VAL A 399 24.69 -2.69 -27.73
CA VAL A 399 26.04 -2.92 -27.20
C VAL A 399 25.99 -4.00 -26.11
N GLY A 400 25.91 -5.27 -26.51
CA GLY A 400 25.84 -6.36 -25.52
C GLY A 400 25.79 -7.79 -26.06
N HIS A 401 25.32 -7.98 -27.29
CA HIS A 401 25.34 -9.31 -27.93
C HIS A 401 26.73 -9.65 -28.48
N ASP A 402 27.63 -10.08 -27.60
CA ASP A 402 28.71 -10.99 -27.99
C ASP A 402 28.05 -12.32 -28.42
N ASP A 403 27.68 -12.43 -29.70
CA ASP A 403 27.53 -13.72 -30.38
C ASP A 403 28.90 -14.43 -30.35
N HIS A 404 29.23 -15.02 -29.21
CA HIS A 404 30.49 -15.70 -28.97
C HIS A 404 30.47 -17.15 -29.48
N ASP A 405 29.90 -17.38 -30.68
CA ASP A 405 30.01 -18.64 -31.42
C ASP A 405 31.02 -18.54 -32.57
N ASP A 406 32.28 -18.25 -32.24
CA ASP A 406 33.42 -18.60 -33.10
C ASP A 406 34.43 -19.44 -32.29
N HIS A 407 34.03 -20.66 -31.96
CA HIS A 407 34.95 -21.72 -31.58
C HIS A 407 35.78 -22.15 -32.81
N GLY A 408 36.81 -21.35 -33.10
CA GLY A 408 37.94 -21.76 -33.89
C GLY A 408 38.79 -22.81 -33.17
N ASP A 409 38.35 -24.07 -33.16
CA ASP A 409 39.18 -25.19 -32.70
C ASP A 409 39.88 -25.92 -33.87
N ASP A 410 41.18 -25.69 -33.90
CA ASP A 410 42.21 -26.35 -34.70
C ASP A 410 42.33 -27.83 -34.30
N HIS A 411 41.50 -28.69 -34.88
CA HIS A 411 41.68 -30.14 -34.80
C HIS A 411 42.42 -30.71 -36.01
N SER A 412 43.68 -31.05 -35.72
CA SER A 412 44.62 -31.78 -36.57
C SER A 412 44.09 -33.15 -37.04
N ASP A 413 44.27 -33.39 -38.35
CA ASP A 413 44.39 -34.67 -39.05
C ASP A 413 44.32 -35.97 -38.21
N ASP A 414 43.26 -36.77 -38.38
CA ASP A 414 43.41 -38.23 -38.56
C ASP A 414 42.26 -38.79 -39.41
N GLU A 415 42.61 -39.58 -40.41
CA GLU A 415 41.71 -40.12 -41.43
C GLU A 415 40.87 -41.29 -40.90
N GLY A 416 39.59 -41.34 -41.29
CA GLY A 416 38.73 -42.52 -41.07
C GLY A 416 37.49 -42.51 -41.97
N ASP A 417 37.53 -43.38 -42.98
CA ASP A 417 36.54 -43.65 -44.03
C ASP A 417 35.06 -43.84 -43.59
N HIS A 418 34.15 -43.55 -44.55
CA HIS A 418 32.89 -44.24 -44.95
C HIS A 418 31.63 -43.36 -44.84
N ASP A 419 31.11 -42.83 -45.96
CA ASP A 419 30.23 -43.45 -47.01
C ASP A 419 28.72 -43.29 -46.70
N ASP A 420 28.04 -42.52 -47.58
CA ASP A 420 26.65 -42.66 -48.09
C ASP A 420 25.47 -42.45 -47.11
N ASP A 421 24.29 -41.87 -47.39
CA ASP A 421 23.45 -41.55 -48.57
C ASP A 421 22.34 -40.56 -48.05
N HIS A 422 21.91 -39.51 -48.78
CA HIS A 422 20.55 -39.32 -49.39
C HIS A 422 19.32 -39.55 -48.46
N ASP A 423 18.32 -38.67 -48.27
CA ASP A 423 17.41 -37.91 -49.17
C ASP A 423 16.56 -36.90 -48.33
N ASP A 424 16.34 -35.65 -48.77
CA ASP A 424 15.08 -35.08 -49.33
C ASP A 424 13.77 -35.34 -48.52
N HIS A 425 13.19 -34.30 -47.93
CA HIS A 425 11.81 -33.84 -48.20
C HIS A 425 11.53 -32.50 -47.50
N GLY A 426 11.01 -31.53 -48.28
CA GLY A 426 10.47 -30.28 -47.77
C GLY A 426 8.95 -30.32 -47.66
N ASP A 427 8.42 -29.45 -46.82
CA ASP A 427 7.05 -29.00 -46.59
C ASP A 427 7.19 -27.81 -45.60
N ASP A 428 6.43 -26.74 -45.53
CA ASP A 428 5.41 -26.05 -46.33
C ASP A 428 5.31 -24.70 -45.58
N HIS A 429 5.69 -23.57 -46.19
CA HIS A 429 5.59 -22.26 -45.53
C HIS A 429 4.11 -21.83 -45.53
N SER A 430 3.45 -21.92 -44.38
CA SER A 430 2.21 -21.19 -44.12
C SER A 430 2.56 -19.83 -43.55
N ASP A 431 2.08 -18.80 -44.25
CA ASP A 431 2.07 -17.40 -43.83
C ASP A 431 1.44 -17.28 -42.42
N HIS A 432 2.22 -16.87 -41.41
CA HIS A 432 1.68 -16.21 -40.24
C HIS A 432 1.48 -14.73 -40.60
N GLU A 433 0.24 -14.28 -40.49
CA GLU A 433 -0.13 -12.87 -40.57
C GLU A 433 0.34 -12.26 -39.25
N ASP A 434 1.19 -11.23 -39.32
CA ASP A 434 1.65 -10.45 -38.17
C ASP A 434 0.41 -9.85 -37.46
N ASP A 435 0.04 -10.44 -36.32
CA ASP A 435 -0.76 -9.73 -35.33
C ASP A 435 0.19 -8.70 -34.72
N HIS A 436 -0.13 -7.42 -34.93
CA HIS A 436 0.55 -6.33 -34.24
C HIS A 436 0.13 -6.42 -32.78
N ASP A 437 1.00 -6.95 -31.92
CA ASP A 437 0.85 -6.82 -30.49
C ASP A 437 0.68 -5.33 -30.17
N GLU A 438 -0.45 -5.00 -29.54
CA GLU A 438 -0.68 -3.65 -29.01
C GLU A 438 0.30 -3.49 -27.86
N HIS A 439 1.51 -2.97 -28.13
CA HIS A 439 2.53 -2.73 -27.11
C HIS A 439 1.95 -1.82 -26.02
N HIS A 440 1.69 -2.38 -24.84
CA HIS A 440 1.40 -1.63 -23.63
C HIS A 440 2.69 -0.99 -23.12
N GLU A 441 2.62 0.28 -22.69
CA GLU A 441 3.75 0.91 -22.02
C GLU A 441 3.80 0.34 -20.59
N ILE A 442 4.88 -0.37 -20.25
CA ILE A 442 5.12 -0.93 -18.92
C ILE A 442 6.18 -0.09 -18.21
N GLY A 443 5.95 0.24 -16.95
CA GLY A 443 6.94 0.96 -16.14
C GLY A 443 6.77 0.66 -14.66
N ALA A 444 7.87 0.63 -13.92
CA ALA A 444 7.88 0.28 -12.51
C ALA A 444 8.49 1.38 -11.62
N VAL A 445 8.03 1.42 -10.37
CA VAL A 445 8.57 2.27 -9.29
C VAL A 445 8.52 1.49 -7.99
N ILE A 446 9.47 1.71 -7.10
CA ILE A 446 9.41 1.21 -5.74
C ILE A 446 8.63 2.22 -4.90
N ILE A 447 7.59 1.77 -4.19
CA ILE A 447 6.99 2.54 -3.12
C ILE A 447 7.48 2.02 -1.78
N HIS A 448 8.02 2.92 -0.96
CA HIS A 448 8.34 2.59 0.42
C HIS A 448 7.15 2.91 1.32
N ILE A 449 6.60 1.86 1.94
CA ILE A 449 5.48 1.93 2.88
C ILE A 449 6.04 1.97 4.29
N GLU A 450 5.86 3.10 4.96
CA GLU A 450 6.46 3.34 6.28
C GLU A 450 5.70 2.69 7.44
N GLU A 451 4.40 2.43 7.27
CA GLU A 451 3.54 1.85 8.31
C GLU A 451 2.44 1.01 7.66
N GLU A 452 2.28 -0.23 8.13
CA GLU A 452 1.22 -1.13 7.68
C GLU A 452 -0.17 -0.46 7.71
N GLY A 453 -0.97 -0.70 6.68
CA GLY A 453 -2.37 -0.30 6.66
C GLY A 453 -2.93 -0.14 5.25
N ASP A 454 -4.10 0.48 5.16
CA ASP A 454 -4.80 0.62 3.89
C ASP A 454 -4.35 1.89 3.16
N TYR A 455 -3.90 1.77 1.91
CA TYR A 455 -3.44 2.87 1.07
C TYR A 455 -4.32 3.02 -0.17
N GLY A 456 -4.72 4.26 -0.46
CA GLY A 456 -5.44 4.61 -1.67
C GLY A 456 -4.54 5.19 -2.74
N PHE A 457 -4.55 4.59 -3.93
CA PHE A 457 -3.82 4.98 -5.12
C PHE A 457 -4.80 5.60 -6.11
N ALA A 458 -4.70 6.91 -6.34
CA ALA A 458 -5.55 7.67 -7.25
C ALA A 458 -4.81 8.02 -8.54
N MET A 459 -5.35 7.60 -9.68
CA MET A 459 -4.72 7.73 -10.99
C MET A 459 -5.76 7.80 -12.12
N PRO A 460 -5.38 8.18 -13.36
CA PRO A 460 -6.28 8.11 -14.51
C PRO A 460 -6.77 6.68 -14.76
N SER A 461 -7.99 6.54 -15.29
CA SER A 461 -8.66 5.25 -15.47
C SER A 461 -8.11 4.41 -16.63
N ASP A 462 -7.25 5.00 -17.45
CA ASP A 462 -6.51 4.40 -18.56
C ASP A 462 -5.14 3.86 -18.14
N ILE A 463 -4.77 4.01 -16.87
CA ILE A 463 -3.58 3.38 -16.29
C ILE A 463 -4.03 2.21 -15.42
N GLU A 464 -3.44 1.05 -15.65
CA GLU A 464 -3.57 -0.12 -14.79
C GLU A 464 -2.40 -0.15 -13.80
N LEU A 465 -2.68 -0.52 -12.55
CA LEU A 465 -1.70 -0.59 -11.47
C LEU A 465 -1.72 -2.00 -10.90
N TYR A 466 -0.52 -2.58 -10.81
CA TYR A 466 -0.26 -3.86 -10.19
C TYR A 466 0.72 -3.65 -9.04
N VAL A 467 0.40 -4.19 -7.86
CA VAL A 467 1.32 -4.23 -6.73
C VAL A 467 1.97 -5.62 -6.73
N VAL A 468 3.26 -5.67 -7.03
CA VAL A 468 4.01 -6.93 -7.08
C VAL A 468 4.36 -7.33 -5.67
N MET A 469 3.88 -8.48 -5.22
CA MET A 469 4.36 -9.04 -3.95
C MET A 469 5.74 -9.66 -4.22
N GLY A 470 6.76 -9.19 -3.50
CA GLY A 470 8.13 -9.68 -3.66
C GLY A 470 8.20 -11.21 -3.55
N GLU A 471 9.13 -11.83 -4.28
CA GLU A 471 9.48 -13.24 -4.13
C GLU A 471 10.05 -13.51 -2.73
N GLY A 472 9.14 -13.61 -1.76
CA GLY A 472 9.42 -13.79 -0.35
C GLY A 472 8.37 -14.70 0.26
N GLY A 473 8.35 -15.96 -0.19
CA GLY A 473 7.71 -17.04 0.57
C GLY A 473 6.56 -17.78 -0.12
N HIS A 474 6.80 -18.35 -1.29
CA HIS A 474 6.06 -19.56 -1.69
C HIS A 474 7.05 -20.66 -2.03
N ASP A 475 7.33 -21.51 -1.04
CA ASP A 475 7.85 -22.84 -1.29
C ASP A 475 6.89 -23.53 -2.26
N ASP A 476 7.40 -23.75 -3.47
CA ASP A 476 6.89 -24.70 -4.44
C ASP A 476 6.70 -26.06 -3.74
N HIS A 477 5.50 -26.31 -3.22
CA HIS A 477 5.09 -27.64 -2.81
C HIS A 477 4.64 -28.43 -4.04
N GLY A 478 5.60 -28.62 -4.95
CA GLY A 478 5.60 -29.69 -5.92
C GLY A 478 5.66 -31.05 -5.21
N ASP A 479 4.65 -31.86 -5.48
CA ASP A 479 4.62 -33.33 -5.40
C ASP A 479 5.62 -34.01 -4.46
N HIS A 480 5.18 -34.31 -3.23
CA HIS A 480 5.82 -35.37 -2.44
C HIS A 480 5.07 -36.69 -2.60
N ASP A 481 5.59 -37.45 -3.56
CA ASP A 481 5.39 -38.88 -3.71
C ASP A 481 5.65 -39.65 -2.41
N ASP A 482 4.70 -40.52 -2.11
CA ASP A 482 4.67 -41.50 -1.04
C ASP A 482 5.81 -42.51 -1.18
N HIS A 483 6.91 -42.28 -0.46
CA HIS A 483 7.96 -43.28 -0.26
C HIS A 483 8.21 -43.53 1.23
N GLY A 484 7.47 -44.51 1.74
CA GLY A 484 7.85 -45.23 2.94
C GLY A 484 9.15 -46.01 2.75
N ASP A 485 10.00 -45.96 3.76
CA ASP A 485 10.81 -47.09 4.26
C ASP A 485 11.40 -46.66 5.62
N ASP A 486 10.99 -47.31 6.71
CA ASP A 486 11.65 -48.49 7.26
C ASP A 486 12.98 -48.15 7.96
N HIS A 487 12.91 -47.68 9.21
CA HIS A 487 14.03 -47.79 10.12
C HIS A 487 13.62 -48.27 11.52
N SER A 488 14.03 -49.51 11.75
CA SER A 488 14.28 -50.14 13.04
C SER A 488 15.24 -49.33 13.92
N ASP A 489 14.95 -49.19 15.20
CA ASP A 489 15.85 -49.45 16.34
C ASP A 489 15.01 -49.40 17.63
N ASP A 490 14.83 -50.54 18.32
CA ASP A 490 15.56 -50.95 19.52
C ASP A 490 15.27 -50.08 20.75
N GLU A 491 14.08 -50.25 21.33
CA GLU A 491 13.78 -49.82 22.71
C GLU A 491 13.50 -51.06 23.58
N GLY A 492 14.49 -51.36 24.42
CA GLY A 492 14.48 -52.46 25.37
C GLY A 492 14.06 -52.00 26.76
N ASP A 493 13.01 -52.68 27.27
CA ASP A 493 12.65 -52.86 28.68
C ASP A 493 12.40 -51.60 29.51
N HIS A 494 11.13 -51.29 29.76
CA HIS A 494 10.62 -51.22 31.13
C HIS A 494 9.14 -51.63 31.23
N ASP A 495 8.92 -52.78 31.86
CA ASP A 495 7.65 -53.24 32.43
C ASP A 495 7.06 -52.21 33.40
N ASP A 496 5.73 -51.98 33.38
CA ASP A 496 4.85 -52.28 34.52
C ASP A 496 3.36 -51.93 34.27
N ASP A 497 2.54 -52.99 34.27
CA ASP A 497 1.18 -53.15 34.82
C ASP A 497 0.02 -52.14 34.53
N HIS A 498 -0.92 -52.66 33.74
CA HIS A 498 -2.39 -52.54 33.79
C HIS A 498 -3.07 -51.67 34.88
N SER A 499 -3.99 -50.81 34.44
CA SER A 499 -5.40 -50.94 34.84
C SER A 499 -6.34 -50.16 33.92
N ASP A 500 -7.32 -50.87 33.37
CA ASP A 500 -8.49 -50.36 32.68
C ASP A 500 -9.30 -49.40 33.57
N GLU A 501 -9.80 -48.31 33.00
CA GLU A 501 -11.12 -47.77 33.37
C GLU A 501 -11.74 -47.02 32.17
N ASP A 502 -12.90 -47.52 31.75
CA ASP A 502 -13.74 -47.02 30.67
C ASP A 502 -14.19 -45.56 30.89
N GLY A 503 -14.17 -44.78 29.81
CA GLY A 503 -14.83 -43.48 29.73
C GLY A 503 -15.14 -43.12 28.29
N ASP A 504 -16.33 -43.52 27.83
CA ASP A 504 -17.02 -42.92 26.66
C ASP A 504 -16.94 -41.40 26.75
N HIS A 505 -16.40 -40.76 25.73
CA HIS A 505 -16.79 -39.40 25.36
C HIS A 505 -16.90 -39.33 23.84
N ASP A 506 -18.13 -39.06 23.41
CA ASP A 506 -18.52 -38.73 22.05
C ASP A 506 -17.80 -37.43 21.63
N ASP A 507 -16.87 -37.51 20.68
CA ASP A 507 -16.35 -36.34 19.96
C ASP A 507 -17.43 -35.92 18.97
N HIS A 508 -18.11 -34.82 19.31
CA HIS A 508 -18.85 -34.02 18.36
C HIS A 508 -17.83 -33.13 17.65
N ASP A 509 -17.61 -33.40 16.37
CA ASP A 509 -17.22 -32.38 15.40
C ASP A 509 -18.27 -31.27 15.45
N ASP A 510 -17.95 -30.19 16.14
CA ASP A 510 -18.47 -28.88 15.81
C ASP A 510 -17.33 -28.19 15.03
N GLU A 511 -17.49 -28.18 13.71
CA GLU A 511 -16.75 -27.30 12.81
C GLU A 511 -16.90 -25.87 13.33
N ILE A 512 -15.78 -25.28 13.77
CA ILE A 512 -15.68 -23.85 13.99
C ILE A 512 -15.42 -23.27 12.60
N GLU A 513 -16.47 -22.74 11.98
CA GLU A 513 -16.29 -21.79 10.89
C GLU A 513 -15.66 -20.52 11.48
N ALA A 514 -14.38 -20.33 11.18
CA ALA A 514 -13.67 -19.08 11.37
C ALA A 514 -13.94 -18.19 10.16
N ASP A 515 -15.14 -17.62 10.11
CA ASP A 515 -15.46 -16.47 9.27
C ASP A 515 -16.09 -15.41 10.18
N GLN A 516 -15.24 -14.61 10.81
CA GLN A 516 -15.64 -13.26 11.23
C GLN A 516 -14.58 -12.34 10.66
N ASP A 517 -14.91 -11.74 9.51
CA ASP A 517 -14.35 -10.48 9.06
C ASP A 517 -14.29 -9.55 10.29
N GLU A 518 -13.10 -9.25 10.79
CA GLU A 518 -12.93 -8.27 11.85
C GLU A 518 -13.31 -6.90 11.27
N GLU A 519 -14.52 -6.43 11.60
CA GLU A 519 -15.11 -5.25 10.98
C GLU A 519 -14.21 -4.01 11.14
N SER A 520 -13.65 -3.58 10.00
CA SER A 520 -13.09 -2.25 9.78
C SER A 520 -13.97 -1.15 10.35
N TYR A 521 -13.35 -0.17 11.02
CA TYR A 521 -14.02 1.05 11.38
C TYR A 521 -14.28 1.83 10.09
N ASP A 522 -15.39 1.56 9.41
CA ASP A 522 -15.84 2.35 8.25
C ASP A 522 -15.94 3.87 8.57
N TYR A 523 -16.03 4.23 9.85
CA TYR A 523 -16.27 5.60 10.30
C TYR A 523 -15.42 5.98 11.50
N ASP A 524 -15.04 7.25 11.57
CA ASP A 524 -14.51 7.87 12.78
C ASP A 524 -15.63 7.97 13.84
N PRO A 525 -15.48 7.34 15.02
CA PRO A 525 -16.48 7.43 16.08
C PRO A 525 -16.43 8.77 16.85
N HIS A 526 -15.35 9.54 16.77
CA HIS A 526 -15.01 10.68 17.67
C HIS A 526 -15.83 11.96 17.47
N SER A 527 -17.04 11.83 16.94
CA SER A 527 -17.98 12.92 16.64
C SER A 527 -18.33 13.80 17.85
N TRP A 528 -18.13 13.31 19.09
CA TRP A 528 -18.38 14.10 20.29
C TRP A 528 -17.35 15.21 20.52
N LEU A 529 -16.18 15.14 19.88
CA LEU A 529 -15.18 16.22 19.92
C LEU A 529 -15.61 17.44 19.12
N ASP A 530 -16.63 17.34 18.28
CA ASP A 530 -17.25 18.49 17.64
C ASP A 530 -18.42 19.05 18.48
N PRO A 531 -18.34 20.29 19.00
CA PRO A 531 -19.40 20.91 19.80
C PRO A 531 -20.77 20.99 19.10
N VAL A 532 -20.79 21.06 17.76
CA VAL A 532 -22.04 21.12 16.99
C VAL A 532 -22.70 19.74 16.95
N SER A 533 -21.93 18.70 16.66
CA SER A 533 -22.38 17.31 16.70
C SER A 533 -22.80 16.89 18.11
N PHE A 534 -22.02 17.22 19.14
CA PHE A 534 -22.38 16.95 20.54
C PHE A 534 -23.73 17.58 20.95
N ASN A 535 -24.06 18.75 20.39
CA ASN A 535 -25.36 19.39 20.62
C ASN A 535 -26.53 18.65 19.94
N GLU A 536 -26.30 17.96 18.83
CA GLU A 536 -27.31 17.09 18.20
C GLU A 536 -27.49 15.78 18.96
N GLN A 537 -26.39 15.21 19.46
CA GLN A 537 -26.38 14.06 20.37
C GLN A 537 -27.14 14.39 21.67
N LEU A 538 -26.93 15.58 22.24
CA LEU A 538 -27.67 16.09 23.41
C LEU A 538 -29.19 16.11 23.18
N LYS A 539 -29.64 16.59 22.02
CA LYS A 539 -31.06 16.61 21.65
C LYS A 539 -31.64 15.21 21.49
N LEU A 540 -30.86 14.28 20.93
CA LEU A 540 -31.25 12.87 20.82
C LEU A 540 -31.41 12.24 22.21
N VAL A 541 -30.44 12.42 23.09
CA VAL A 541 -30.48 11.93 24.48
C VAL A 541 -31.68 12.52 25.22
N GLN A 542 -31.99 13.80 25.03
CA GLN A 542 -33.18 14.44 25.60
C GLN A 542 -34.49 13.80 25.14
N GLU A 543 -34.60 13.45 23.87
CA GLU A 543 -35.75 12.71 23.34
C GLU A 543 -35.86 11.31 23.99
N LYS A 544 -34.77 10.56 24.04
CA LYS A 544 -34.76 9.17 24.54
C LYS A 544 -34.98 9.10 26.05
N LEU A 545 -34.38 9.99 26.82
CA LEU A 545 -34.63 10.12 28.26
C LEU A 545 -36.09 10.51 28.54
N THR A 546 -36.68 11.40 27.73
CA THR A 546 -38.09 11.75 27.86
C THR A 546 -39.01 10.56 27.57
N MET A 547 -38.62 9.68 26.64
CA MET A 547 -39.34 8.46 26.34
C MET A 547 -39.24 7.44 27.48
N ALA A 548 -38.05 7.22 28.03
CA ALA A 548 -37.81 6.28 29.12
C ALA A 548 -38.39 6.78 30.47
N PHE A 549 -38.27 8.08 30.75
CA PHE A 549 -38.69 8.70 32.01
C PHE A 549 -39.59 9.93 31.78
N PRO A 550 -40.87 9.74 31.38
CA PRO A 550 -41.78 10.84 31.05
C PRO A 550 -42.02 11.86 32.17
N ASP A 551 -41.86 11.45 33.42
CA ASP A 551 -42.03 12.33 34.59
C ASP A 551 -40.94 13.43 34.67
N GLY A 552 -39.77 13.20 34.06
CA GLY A 552 -38.64 14.13 34.01
C GLY A 552 -38.65 15.09 32.81
N ALA A 553 -39.56 14.91 31.85
CA ALA A 553 -39.53 15.56 30.54
C ALA A 553 -39.33 17.09 30.55
N VAL A 554 -39.96 17.80 31.51
CA VAL A 554 -39.82 19.25 31.62
C VAL A 554 -38.41 19.64 32.06
N ALA A 555 -37.86 18.95 33.06
CA ALA A 555 -36.52 19.21 33.55
C ALA A 555 -35.47 18.86 32.48
N PHE A 556 -35.65 17.74 31.78
CA PHE A 556 -34.75 17.34 30.70
C PHE A 556 -34.71 18.38 29.57
N ALA A 557 -35.85 18.92 29.17
CA ALA A 557 -35.92 19.98 28.17
C ALA A 557 -35.25 21.27 28.66
N GLU A 558 -35.52 21.71 29.90
CA GLU A 558 -34.91 22.92 30.46
C GLU A 558 -33.38 22.80 30.59
N ASN A 559 -32.88 21.62 31.00
CA ASN A 559 -31.46 21.35 31.12
C ASN A 559 -30.76 21.28 29.75
N ALA A 560 -31.35 20.55 28.80
CA ALA A 560 -30.81 20.44 27.45
C ALA A 560 -30.77 21.81 26.74
N ASP A 561 -31.83 22.62 26.87
CA ASP A 561 -31.85 23.98 26.32
C ASP A 561 -30.75 24.87 26.92
N ALA A 562 -30.48 24.74 28.22
CA ALA A 562 -29.42 25.49 28.90
C ALA A 562 -28.03 25.05 28.43
N TYR A 563 -27.77 23.74 28.38
CA TYR A 563 -26.49 23.19 27.96
C TYR A 563 -26.22 23.44 26.46
N SER A 564 -27.25 23.42 25.63
CA SER A 564 -27.17 23.77 24.20
C SER A 564 -26.65 25.19 23.96
N ILE A 565 -26.97 26.14 24.87
CA ILE A 565 -26.41 27.50 24.83
C ILE A 565 -24.91 27.47 25.12
N GLU A 566 -24.46 26.71 26.12
CA GLU A 566 -23.04 26.59 26.47
C GLU A 566 -22.24 25.92 25.33
N LEU A 567 -22.79 24.89 24.67
CA LEU A 567 -22.19 24.29 23.47
C LEU A 567 -22.12 25.26 22.29
N THR A 568 -23.13 26.11 22.12
CA THR A 568 -23.09 27.16 21.10
C THR A 568 -21.98 28.18 21.41
N GLU A 569 -21.83 28.58 22.68
CA GLU A 569 -20.73 29.46 23.10
C GLU A 569 -19.35 28.81 22.94
N LEU A 570 -19.25 27.48 23.12
CA LEU A 570 -18.04 26.71 22.86
C LEU A 570 -17.70 26.69 21.37
N HIS A 571 -18.66 26.35 20.51
CA HIS A 571 -18.48 26.43 19.05
C HIS A 571 -18.04 27.82 18.60
N ASP A 572 -18.68 28.89 19.11
CA ASP A 572 -18.30 30.28 18.80
C ASP A 572 -16.84 30.58 19.19
N ARG A 573 -16.27 29.92 20.22
CA ARG A 573 -14.86 30.07 20.58
C ARG A 573 -13.93 29.38 19.59
N PHE A 574 -14.26 28.15 19.18
CA PHE A 574 -13.50 27.45 18.14
C PHE A 574 -13.50 28.26 16.84
N GLU A 575 -14.64 28.79 16.40
CA GLU A 575 -14.73 29.67 15.23
C GLU A 575 -13.90 30.96 15.36
N GLN A 576 -13.84 31.54 16.56
CA GLN A 576 -13.05 32.74 16.81
C GLN A 576 -11.54 32.51 16.71
N VAL A 577 -11.08 31.29 16.99
CA VAL A 577 -9.65 30.93 16.96
C VAL A 577 -9.28 30.35 15.60
N LEU A 578 -9.96 29.27 15.20
CA LEU A 578 -9.62 28.41 14.08
C LEU A 578 -10.41 28.71 12.80
N GLY A 579 -11.59 29.34 12.90
CA GLY A 579 -12.43 29.59 11.73
C GLY A 579 -11.74 30.43 10.65
N ASN A 580 -12.34 30.50 9.45
CA ASN A 580 -11.77 31.18 8.28
C ASN A 580 -11.47 32.68 8.47
N GLN A 581 -11.96 33.28 9.56
CA GLN A 581 -11.69 34.67 9.97
C GLN A 581 -11.13 34.75 11.41
N GLY A 582 -10.67 33.62 11.95
CA GLY A 582 -10.20 33.46 13.32
C GLY A 582 -8.81 34.06 13.57
N THR A 583 -8.36 33.99 14.82
CA THR A 583 -7.06 34.55 15.24
C THR A 583 -5.88 33.91 14.51
N CYS A 584 -5.90 32.59 14.31
CA CYS A 584 -4.82 31.87 13.62
C CYS A 584 -4.67 32.34 12.15
N VAL A 585 -5.77 32.37 11.39
CA VAL A 585 -5.77 32.83 9.99
C VAL A 585 -5.39 34.32 9.88
N THR A 586 -5.92 35.17 10.77
CA THR A 586 -5.60 36.61 10.74
C THR A 586 -4.17 36.93 11.18
N ALA A 587 -3.52 36.03 11.93
CA ALA A 587 -2.10 36.08 12.25
C ALA A 587 -1.21 35.60 11.10
N GLY A 588 -1.77 34.94 10.08
CA GLY A 588 -1.03 34.35 8.96
C GLY A 588 -0.30 33.07 9.35
N LEU A 589 -0.83 32.33 10.33
CA LEU A 589 -0.30 31.05 10.79
C LEU A 589 -1.03 29.91 10.08
N GLN A 590 -0.30 28.86 9.72
CA GLN A 590 -0.91 27.56 9.35
C GLN A 590 -1.60 26.97 10.57
N ARG A 591 -2.66 26.20 10.33
CA ARG A 591 -3.43 25.52 11.38
C ARG A 591 -3.03 24.05 11.38
N VAL A 592 -1.75 23.78 11.58
CA VAL A 592 -1.19 22.42 11.65
C VAL A 592 -0.86 22.12 13.10
N ILE A 593 -1.26 20.94 13.58
CA ILE A 593 -0.87 20.42 14.89
C ILE A 593 -0.42 18.96 14.76
N VAL A 594 0.41 18.49 15.68
CA VAL A 594 0.77 17.07 15.80
C VAL A 594 0.12 16.51 17.06
N ALA A 595 -0.56 15.37 16.96
CA ALA A 595 -1.21 14.69 18.08
C ALA A 595 -0.78 13.22 18.14
N ASN A 596 -0.82 12.59 19.32
CA ASN A 596 -0.51 11.16 19.43
C ASN A 596 -1.67 10.27 18.94
N HIS A 597 -2.93 10.68 19.05
CA HIS A 597 -4.09 9.84 18.75
C HIS A 597 -4.95 10.45 17.62
N ASN A 598 -5.37 9.64 16.65
CA ASN A 598 -6.29 10.02 15.59
C ASN A 598 -7.77 10.10 16.00
N ALA A 599 -8.08 10.92 17.00
CA ALA A 599 -9.44 11.12 17.49
C ALA A 599 -10.10 12.42 17.00
N TYR A 600 -9.39 13.25 16.22
CA TYR A 600 -9.71 14.67 16.09
C TYR A 600 -10.25 15.08 14.70
N SER A 601 -10.59 14.12 13.84
CA SER A 601 -11.01 14.40 12.45
C SER A 601 -12.23 15.32 12.35
N TYR A 602 -13.21 15.17 13.24
CA TYR A 602 -14.40 16.02 13.26
C TYR A 602 -14.10 17.51 13.53
N ILE A 603 -13.13 17.80 14.41
CA ILE A 603 -12.71 19.19 14.65
C ILE A 603 -11.81 19.70 13.52
N SER A 604 -10.98 18.82 12.95
CA SER A 604 -10.18 19.10 11.76
C SER A 604 -11.07 19.59 10.61
N VAL A 605 -12.04 18.78 10.19
CA VAL A 605 -12.94 19.09 9.08
C VAL A 605 -13.77 20.34 9.37
N ARG A 606 -14.34 20.47 10.57
CA ARG A 606 -15.24 21.61 10.87
C ARG A 606 -14.50 22.95 10.89
N TYR A 607 -13.31 22.98 11.48
CA TYR A 607 -12.58 24.23 11.71
C TYR A 607 -11.38 24.42 10.78
N ASN A 608 -11.16 23.49 9.84
CA ASN A 608 -10.06 23.47 8.88
C ASN A 608 -8.71 23.54 9.61
N LEU A 609 -8.49 22.54 10.45
CA LEU A 609 -7.29 22.33 11.27
C LEU A 609 -6.63 21.04 10.78
N ASP A 610 -5.43 21.14 10.25
CA ASP A 610 -4.63 20.00 9.79
C ASP A 610 -4.00 19.32 11.02
N ILE A 611 -4.18 18.01 11.15
CA ILE A 611 -3.72 17.24 12.30
C ILE A 611 -2.87 16.09 11.76
N LEU A 612 -1.58 16.10 12.07
CA LEU A 612 -0.69 14.97 11.87
C LEU A 612 -0.76 14.09 13.12
N THR A 613 -0.97 12.79 12.97
CA THR A 613 -1.10 11.84 14.08
C THR A 613 0.11 10.91 14.12
N ILE A 614 0.72 10.73 15.30
CA ILE A 614 1.90 9.87 15.49
C ILE A 614 1.50 8.39 15.61
N HIS A 615 0.26 8.13 15.99
CA HIS A 615 -0.33 6.80 15.99
C HIS A 615 -1.58 6.85 15.12
N GLY A 616 -1.91 5.72 14.47
CA GLY A 616 -3.18 5.49 13.80
C GLY A 616 -4.38 5.56 14.75
N LEU A 617 -5.35 4.66 14.58
CA LEU A 617 -6.52 4.62 15.47
C LEU A 617 -6.27 3.97 16.82
N ASP A 618 -5.16 3.26 17.01
CA ASP A 618 -4.80 2.70 18.31
C ASP A 618 -3.86 3.65 19.08
N PRO A 619 -4.36 4.33 20.14
CA PRO A 619 -3.55 5.24 20.95
C PRO A 619 -2.54 4.55 21.88
N GLU A 620 -2.57 3.22 22.03
CA GLU A 620 -1.81 2.49 23.05
C GLU A 620 -0.58 1.72 22.49
N GLY A 621 -0.34 1.78 21.17
CA GLY A 621 0.86 1.22 20.53
C GLY A 621 2.15 2.01 20.83
N GLU A 622 3.30 1.33 20.92
CA GLU A 622 4.60 2.03 20.88
C GLU A 622 4.87 2.45 19.42
N PRO A 623 5.29 3.71 19.17
CA PRO A 623 5.52 4.15 17.80
C PRO A 623 6.76 3.48 17.24
N SER A 624 6.74 3.15 15.96
CA SER A 624 7.89 2.61 15.25
C SER A 624 9.03 3.66 15.23
N PRO A 625 10.30 3.23 15.14
CA PRO A 625 11.41 4.16 14.97
C PRO A 625 11.27 5.06 13.73
N ALA A 626 10.60 4.58 12.67
CA ALA A 626 10.34 5.31 11.43
C ALA A 626 9.30 6.42 11.65
N GLU A 627 8.14 6.12 12.26
CA GLU A 627 7.11 7.12 12.61
C GLU A 627 7.69 8.23 13.50
N VAL A 628 8.54 7.85 14.46
CA VAL A 628 9.26 8.82 15.30
C VAL A 628 10.18 9.72 14.45
N ALA A 629 10.86 9.17 13.44
CA ALA A 629 11.76 9.93 12.58
C ALA A 629 11.02 10.90 11.66
N GLU A 630 9.94 10.46 11.00
CA GLU A 630 9.10 11.27 10.12
C GLU A 630 8.47 12.44 10.89
N VAL A 631 7.87 12.15 12.06
CA VAL A 631 7.30 13.20 12.92
C VAL A 631 8.38 14.18 13.37
N ILE A 632 9.59 13.71 13.67
CA ILE A 632 10.73 14.58 14.02
C ILE A 632 11.09 15.49 12.83
N GLU A 633 11.11 14.96 11.61
CA GLU A 633 11.37 15.70 10.39
C GLU A 633 10.28 16.74 10.14
N HIS A 634 9.01 16.33 10.09
CA HIS A 634 7.87 17.21 9.87
C HIS A 634 7.80 18.34 10.91
N ILE A 635 8.05 18.03 12.20
CA ILE A 635 8.12 19.04 13.26
C ILE A 635 9.23 20.06 12.97
N LYS A 636 10.40 19.63 12.49
CA LYS A 636 11.54 20.50 12.18
C LYS A 636 11.29 21.34 10.93
N GLU A 637 10.69 20.76 9.89
CA GLU A 637 10.44 21.41 8.60
C GLU A 637 9.35 22.49 8.70
N GLU A 638 8.19 22.14 9.23
CA GLU A 638 7.05 23.05 9.40
C GLU A 638 7.23 23.98 10.62
N GLY A 639 8.28 23.76 11.42
CA GLY A 639 8.60 24.58 12.58
C GLY A 639 7.55 24.47 13.69
N ILE A 640 6.98 23.28 13.85
CA ILE A 640 5.96 22.97 14.84
C ILE A 640 6.59 23.07 16.24
N THR A 641 5.87 23.70 17.16
CA THR A 641 6.42 24.00 18.50
C THR A 641 5.79 23.18 19.62
N THR A 642 4.66 22.53 19.35
CA THR A 642 3.88 21.80 20.34
C THR A 642 3.46 20.45 19.80
N LEU A 643 3.70 19.41 20.61
CA LEU A 643 3.14 18.08 20.43
C LEU A 643 1.97 17.89 21.40
N PHE A 644 0.82 17.45 20.89
CA PHE A 644 -0.35 17.12 21.67
C PHE A 644 -0.37 15.64 22.04
N VAL A 645 -0.58 15.34 23.32
CA VAL A 645 -0.77 13.96 23.81
C VAL A 645 -2.09 13.84 24.56
N GLU A 646 -2.66 12.65 24.63
CA GLU A 646 -3.82 12.41 25.48
C GLU A 646 -3.48 12.50 26.97
N GLU A 647 -4.52 12.62 27.80
CA GLU A 647 -4.34 12.83 29.24
C GLU A 647 -3.62 11.66 29.92
N TYR A 648 -3.83 10.43 29.44
CA TYR A 648 -3.36 9.20 30.07
C TYR A 648 -2.13 8.58 29.41
N THR A 649 -1.68 9.12 28.28
CA THR A 649 -0.46 8.68 27.58
C THR A 649 0.77 8.80 28.49
N ASP A 650 1.60 7.75 28.54
CA ASP A 650 2.89 7.84 29.22
C ASP A 650 3.83 8.76 28.42
N GLN A 651 4.34 9.81 29.07
CA GLN A 651 5.24 10.77 28.41
C GLN A 651 6.56 10.13 27.97
N THR A 652 6.91 8.94 28.47
CA THR A 652 8.08 8.21 27.94
C THR A 652 7.92 7.81 26.48
N ALA A 653 6.68 7.59 26.01
CA ALA A 653 6.40 7.21 24.62
C ALA A 653 6.83 8.30 23.62
N VAL A 654 6.71 9.57 24.00
CA VAL A 654 7.06 10.71 23.13
C VAL A 654 8.39 11.38 23.50
N GLN A 655 9.15 10.80 24.43
CA GLN A 655 10.34 11.44 24.99
C GLN A 655 11.46 11.60 23.96
N SER A 656 11.64 10.65 23.05
CA SER A 656 12.60 10.71 21.94
C SER A 656 12.33 11.92 21.05
N ILE A 657 11.06 12.11 20.64
CA ILE A 657 10.61 13.23 19.81
C ILE A 657 10.90 14.56 20.50
N VAL A 658 10.58 14.67 21.81
CA VAL A 658 10.84 15.88 22.60
C VAL A 658 12.34 16.19 22.71
N GLU A 659 13.19 15.17 22.87
CA GLU A 659 14.65 15.36 22.98
C GLU A 659 15.28 15.82 21.67
N GLU A 660 14.81 15.31 20.53
CA GLU A 660 15.36 15.61 19.20
C GLU A 660 14.82 16.91 18.57
N THR A 661 13.57 17.29 18.88
CA THR A 661 12.92 18.47 18.30
C THR A 661 12.88 19.67 19.26
N GLY A 662 12.81 19.39 20.58
CA GLY A 662 12.62 20.41 21.60
C GLY A 662 11.19 20.98 21.69
N VAL A 663 10.18 20.29 21.14
CA VAL A 663 8.77 20.70 21.24
C VAL A 663 8.26 20.69 22.68
N GLU A 664 7.27 21.54 22.95
CA GLU A 664 6.53 21.50 24.21
C GLU A 664 5.40 20.47 24.12
N VAL A 665 5.22 19.65 25.17
CA VAL A 665 4.10 18.70 25.23
C VAL A 665 2.89 19.37 25.90
N GLN A 666 1.74 19.33 25.23
CA GLN A 666 0.46 19.77 25.77
C GLN A 666 -0.57 18.65 25.71
N VAL A 667 -1.61 18.73 26.55
CA VAL A 667 -2.68 17.73 26.55
C VAL A 667 -3.76 18.11 25.56
N LEU A 668 -4.22 17.16 24.76
CA LEU A 668 -5.45 17.25 24.00
C LEU A 668 -6.40 16.14 24.47
N TYR A 669 -7.59 16.51 24.91
CA TYR A 669 -8.52 15.61 25.60
C TYR A 669 -9.46 14.94 24.60
N THR A 670 -9.43 13.60 24.54
CA THR A 670 -10.38 12.75 23.79
C THR A 670 -11.66 12.47 24.58
N MET A 671 -11.61 12.46 25.92
CA MET A 671 -12.79 12.31 26.79
C MET A 671 -13.55 10.97 26.64
N GLU A 672 -12.89 9.94 26.14
CA GLU A 672 -13.37 8.56 26.20
C GLU A 672 -13.39 8.06 27.65
N MET A 673 -12.30 8.38 28.34
CA MET A 673 -12.07 8.10 29.73
C MET A 673 -12.49 9.26 30.64
N ARG A 674 -12.70 8.96 31.93
CA ARG A 674 -12.97 10.00 32.93
C ARG A 674 -11.73 10.88 33.09
N PRO A 675 -11.89 12.19 33.36
CA PRO A 675 -10.75 13.07 33.58
C PRO A 675 -10.01 12.74 34.88
N SER A 676 -8.70 12.98 34.88
CA SER A 676 -7.87 12.79 36.07
C SER A 676 -8.20 13.82 37.16
N ASP A 677 -8.56 15.05 36.76
CA ASP A 677 -9.11 16.07 37.65
C ASP A 677 -10.63 15.94 37.72
N SER A 678 -11.13 15.44 38.86
CA SER A 678 -12.57 15.30 39.14
C SER A 678 -13.41 16.60 39.07
N SER A 679 -12.77 17.77 38.96
CA SER A 679 -13.47 19.04 38.75
C SER A 679 -13.70 19.38 37.28
N ASP A 680 -13.07 18.64 36.37
CA ASP A 680 -13.29 18.76 34.94
C ASP A 680 -14.57 18.06 34.49
N ASP A 681 -15.18 18.64 33.46
CA ASP A 681 -16.32 18.12 32.72
C ASP A 681 -16.07 18.32 31.22
N TYR A 682 -17.00 17.85 30.39
CA TYR A 682 -16.89 17.97 28.93
C TYR A 682 -16.62 19.43 28.48
N LEU A 683 -17.34 20.41 29.05
CA LEU A 683 -17.17 21.81 28.65
C LEU A 683 -15.81 22.34 29.09
N SER A 684 -15.34 22.03 30.30
CA SER A 684 -14.03 22.50 30.76
C SER A 684 -12.90 21.91 29.94
N MET A 685 -12.95 20.62 29.60
CA MET A 685 -11.94 19.94 28.77
C MET A 685 -11.96 20.45 27.34
N MET A 686 -13.13 20.63 26.71
CA MET A 686 -13.21 21.21 25.37
C MET A 686 -12.73 22.67 25.32
N ASN A 687 -12.95 23.45 26.38
CA ASN A 687 -12.36 24.79 26.48
C ASN A 687 -10.84 24.72 26.63
N LYS A 688 -10.29 23.74 27.38
CA LYS A 688 -8.85 23.51 27.44
C LYS A 688 -8.29 23.08 26.09
N ASN A 689 -8.98 22.22 25.34
CA ASN A 689 -8.57 21.82 23.99
C ASN A 689 -8.34 23.03 23.10
N ILE A 690 -9.33 23.93 22.97
CA ILE A 690 -9.16 25.12 22.12
C ILE A 690 -8.11 26.10 22.67
N GLU A 691 -7.95 26.22 23.99
CA GLU A 691 -6.90 27.03 24.61
C GLU A 691 -5.50 26.47 24.30
N ASN A 692 -5.34 25.16 24.40
CA ASN A 692 -4.08 24.46 24.14
C ASN A 692 -3.74 24.48 22.65
N ILE A 693 -4.71 24.23 21.76
CA ILE A 693 -4.55 24.36 20.30
C ILE A 693 -4.12 25.78 19.92
N SER A 694 -4.83 26.81 20.42
CA SER A 694 -4.49 28.21 20.19
C SER A 694 -3.04 28.49 20.64
N SER A 695 -2.70 28.09 21.87
CA SER A 695 -1.36 28.28 22.43
C SER A 695 -0.28 27.54 21.64
N GLY A 696 -0.56 26.32 21.16
CA GLY A 696 0.39 25.48 20.44
C GLY A 696 0.67 25.97 19.02
N ILE A 697 -0.34 26.47 18.31
CA ILE A 697 -0.18 27.14 17.01
C ILE A 697 0.45 28.53 17.20
N GLY A 698 0.29 29.15 18.38
CA GLY A 698 0.79 30.49 18.67
C GLY A 698 -0.16 31.62 18.28
N CYS A 699 -1.46 31.31 18.20
CA CYS A 699 -2.55 32.27 18.03
C CYS A 699 -3.38 32.42 19.32
#